data_AF-A0A669Q3S9-F1
#
_entry.id   AF-A0A669Q3S9-F1
#
_cell.length_a   1.000
_cell.length_b   1.000
_cell.length_c   1.000
_cell.angle_alpha   90.00
_cell.angle_beta   90.00
_cell.angle_gamma   90.00
#
_symmetry.space_group_name_H-M   'P 1'
#
loop_
_entity.id
_entity.type
_entity.pdbx_description
1 polymer ?
#
loop_
_entity_poly.entity_id
_entity_poly.type
_entity_poly.pdbx_seq_one_letter_code
_entity_poly.pdbx_strand_id
1 'polypeptide(L)'
;MLKLKKASVTPRFNASKNSISSGKNKVGKAEKLRLQKEEEERRLKEEEEARLQAEQEEAARLEKERIERARMEKLEAKDQERREVELAELNSLEEKFVCAQRWKTEFRAYTKWEHYIACDGNPDPTVLQEINTFMNLWREDQNKDIQSVMEKGEQVLNLIEKLQFLLLDTPPSEITEKETAQYQETILELEDLLHQKYNEATEQLLKSAIMYEDSDTGNMQTVIKDKNVTFCIWANLKKKARFKNHVFCDTHHGFDLPKSLAVSSIAVRILHTHYDHISPLWLQCQRVPRLEVLDSEELTQHSQDNAGEPEEEKEAREEPKVQSTTEEEMLPVERNSAISLRRNTNSITDINKVIEEETEKKSECFDIPPEVQILQMQEKTSEEEEMITDENTVDLQQFVPVGGVYHIDGLQLPPQVQQINSWSVVELIDSGLEAYPYPPEKSEDTTHPPIQITLGLPDSVIYWKEPVVGRWDPAGQQWRTDGINNITYEIQEEIITFEIDAFYTIAFLQDIHLNMPYQAWELRPTSTDEAVFVITTVFAEVQMQIKGNQCMLAAVVVEEKNVLSHLIGQWMCPVTLRRALKKSGLNIFPEEYSYKYVCLKKKAPLTEFRAYQQMALVASAFAFGWSKWNLKSGQDQVVFKVSEHLKADFVKDEDWSLYMFNGQRAQKLKITEASEAFSMELEEDSEFHSTLYHMLKDFASKEAIDKVNTANFLFVDVVYQLLLATRVLTYS
;
A
#
# COMPACT_ATOMS: atom_id res chain seq x y z
N MET A 1 41.63 -13.62 -6.06
CA MET A 1 43.04 -13.73 -6.53
C MET A 1 43.07 -13.92 -8.05
N LEU A 2 44.24 -13.73 -8.68
CA LEU A 2 44.47 -13.47 -10.10
C LEU A 2 43.77 -14.38 -11.15
N LYS A 3 42.99 -13.71 -12.02
CA LYS A 3 43.03 -13.74 -13.50
C LYS A 3 43.64 -14.96 -14.23
N LEU A 4 42.94 -15.40 -15.27
CA LEU A 4 43.54 -15.52 -16.60
C LEU A 4 42.57 -15.08 -17.72
N LYS A 5 43.06 -14.22 -18.61
CA LYS A 5 42.31 -13.61 -19.73
C LYS A 5 42.74 -14.23 -21.06
N LYS A 6 41.84 -14.15 -22.05
CA LYS A 6 42.10 -14.35 -23.49
C LYS A 6 43.42 -13.72 -23.96
N ALA A 7 44.15 -14.40 -24.84
CA ALA A 7 44.63 -13.80 -26.09
C ALA A 7 45.07 -14.86 -27.11
N SER A 8 44.71 -14.63 -28.37
CA SER A 8 45.28 -15.24 -29.57
C SER A 8 46.75 -14.83 -29.78
N VAL A 9 47.54 -15.62 -30.52
CA VAL A 9 48.46 -15.12 -31.58
C VAL A 9 49.02 -16.26 -32.45
N THR A 10 49.43 -15.88 -33.65
CA THR A 10 49.87 -16.66 -34.82
C THR A 10 51.26 -17.33 -34.70
N PRO A 11 51.58 -18.31 -35.58
CA PRO A 11 52.85 -19.06 -35.56
C PRO A 11 53.94 -18.46 -36.46
N ARG A 12 55.22 -18.55 -36.05
CA ARG A 12 56.38 -18.43 -36.96
C ARG A 12 57.61 -19.25 -36.52
N PHE A 13 58.11 -20.07 -37.45
CA PHE A 13 59.51 -20.38 -37.76
C PHE A 13 60.54 -20.57 -36.63
N ASN A 14 61.20 -21.75 -36.61
CA ASN A 14 62.44 -21.88 -37.40
C ASN A 14 62.89 -23.34 -37.63
N ALA A 15 63.74 -23.51 -38.65
CA ALA A 15 64.18 -24.82 -39.13
C ALA A 15 65.51 -25.28 -38.52
N SER A 16 65.75 -26.59 -38.51
CA SER A 16 67.09 -27.14 -38.67
C SER A 16 67.09 -28.23 -39.75
N LYS A 17 68.12 -28.24 -40.59
CA LYS A 17 68.40 -29.32 -41.55
C LYS A 17 69.40 -30.27 -40.89
N ASN A 18 69.24 -31.57 -41.12
CA ASN A 18 70.40 -32.38 -41.49
C ASN A 18 70.00 -33.63 -42.30
N SER A 19 70.89 -34.04 -43.18
CA SER A 19 70.71 -35.04 -44.24
C SER A 19 71.41 -36.37 -43.95
N ILE A 20 71.16 -37.38 -44.82
CA ILE A 20 71.79 -38.73 -44.95
C ILE A 20 71.11 -39.82 -44.08
N SER A 21 70.64 -40.97 -44.60
CA SER A 21 70.39 -41.38 -46.00
C SER A 21 69.47 -42.62 -46.12
N SER A 22 69.07 -42.96 -47.36
CA SER A 22 68.81 -44.32 -47.88
C SER A 22 67.89 -45.29 -47.10
N GLY A 23 66.66 -45.48 -47.59
CA GLY A 23 65.81 -46.61 -47.22
C GLY A 23 64.45 -46.57 -47.93
N LYS A 24 64.34 -47.18 -49.12
CA LYS A 24 63.03 -47.28 -49.81
C LYS A 24 62.15 -48.30 -49.09
N ASN A 25 61.03 -47.85 -48.53
CA ASN A 25 59.77 -48.59 -48.65
C ASN A 25 58.71 -47.62 -49.16
N LYS A 26 58.35 -47.78 -50.44
CA LYS A 26 57.25 -47.02 -51.05
C LYS A 26 55.93 -47.59 -50.53
N VAL A 27 55.32 -46.93 -49.55
CA VAL A 27 53.85 -46.99 -49.40
C VAL A 27 53.28 -46.58 -50.76
N GLY A 28 52.52 -47.49 -51.38
CA GLY A 28 52.13 -47.34 -52.77
C GLY A 28 51.23 -46.12 -52.98
N LYS A 29 51.25 -45.53 -54.19
CA LYS A 29 50.25 -44.52 -54.57
C LYS A 29 48.81 -45.06 -54.44
N ALA A 30 48.65 -46.38 -54.51
CA ALA A 30 47.40 -47.12 -54.26
C ALA A 30 47.07 -47.32 -52.76
N GLU A 31 48.06 -47.33 -51.86
CA GLU A 31 47.86 -47.59 -50.43
C GLU A 31 47.47 -46.31 -49.70
N LYS A 32 48.08 -45.17 -50.05
CA LYS A 32 47.60 -43.85 -49.60
C LYS A 32 46.20 -43.52 -50.13
N LEU A 33 45.85 -44.02 -51.32
CA LEU A 33 44.53 -43.86 -51.94
C LEU A 33 43.50 -44.85 -51.38
N ARG A 34 43.93 -46.02 -50.88
CA ARG A 34 43.10 -46.89 -50.02
C ARG A 34 42.79 -46.20 -48.70
N LEU A 35 43.79 -45.70 -47.98
CA LEU A 35 43.60 -44.99 -46.72
C LEU A 35 42.67 -43.78 -46.87
N GLN A 36 42.81 -42.98 -47.93
CA GLN A 36 41.88 -41.88 -48.23
C GLN A 36 40.45 -42.36 -48.50
N LYS A 37 40.27 -43.45 -49.27
CA LYS A 37 38.94 -44.04 -49.49
C LYS A 37 38.35 -44.65 -48.22
N GLU A 38 39.17 -45.24 -47.36
CA GLU A 38 38.79 -45.89 -46.10
C GLU A 38 38.53 -44.87 -44.97
N GLU A 39 39.07 -43.65 -45.10
CA GLU A 39 38.76 -42.47 -44.30
C GLU A 39 37.50 -41.74 -44.82
N GLU A 40 37.32 -41.65 -46.14
CA GLU A 40 36.13 -41.10 -46.80
C GLU A 40 34.89 -42.00 -46.60
N GLU A 41 35.02 -43.32 -46.74
CA GLU A 41 33.98 -44.31 -46.46
C GLU A 41 33.62 -44.35 -44.96
N ARG A 42 34.59 -44.11 -44.08
CA ARG A 42 34.34 -43.99 -42.63
C ARG A 42 33.60 -42.71 -42.30
N ARG A 43 34.01 -41.58 -42.87
CA ARG A 43 33.27 -40.31 -42.72
C ARG A 43 31.85 -40.41 -43.26
N LEU A 44 31.64 -41.08 -44.39
CA LEU A 44 30.29 -41.33 -44.93
C LEU A 44 29.45 -42.21 -43.99
N LYS A 45 30.04 -43.23 -43.36
CA LYS A 45 29.36 -44.04 -42.33
C LYS A 45 29.08 -43.26 -41.06
N GLU A 46 30.02 -42.46 -40.56
CA GLU A 46 29.82 -41.58 -39.40
C GLU A 46 28.72 -40.52 -39.69
N GLU A 47 28.64 -40.00 -40.92
CA GLU A 47 27.61 -39.05 -41.36
C GLU A 47 26.24 -39.73 -41.56
N GLU A 48 26.20 -40.98 -42.03
CA GLU A 48 24.98 -41.81 -42.13
C GLU A 48 24.47 -42.25 -40.75
N GLU A 49 25.35 -42.68 -39.85
CA GLU A 49 25.03 -43.01 -38.46
C GLU A 49 24.55 -41.77 -37.69
N ALA A 50 25.21 -40.61 -37.84
CA ALA A 50 24.78 -39.35 -37.22
C ALA A 50 23.41 -38.88 -37.75
N ARG A 51 23.14 -39.03 -39.06
CA ARG A 51 21.81 -38.77 -39.62
C ARG A 51 20.75 -39.73 -39.05
N LEU A 52 21.06 -41.01 -38.94
CA LEU A 52 20.12 -42.01 -38.41
C LEU A 52 19.85 -41.80 -36.91
N GLN A 53 20.85 -41.36 -36.14
CA GLN A 53 20.69 -40.94 -34.75
C GLN A 53 19.81 -39.69 -34.63
N ALA A 54 20.05 -38.66 -35.46
CA ALA A 54 19.23 -37.46 -35.48
C ALA A 54 17.78 -37.75 -35.89
N GLU A 55 17.55 -38.63 -36.87
CA GLU A 55 16.21 -39.08 -37.29
C GLU A 55 15.51 -39.88 -36.18
N GLN A 56 16.24 -40.72 -35.43
CA GLN A 56 15.69 -41.43 -34.26
C GLN A 56 15.39 -40.49 -33.09
N GLU A 57 16.23 -39.49 -32.84
CA GLU A 57 16.04 -38.49 -31.79
C GLU A 57 14.85 -37.56 -32.11
N GLU A 58 14.72 -37.13 -33.37
CA GLU A 58 13.58 -36.37 -33.85
C GLU A 58 12.27 -37.19 -33.81
N ALA A 59 12.29 -38.45 -34.24
CA ALA A 59 11.14 -39.35 -34.12
C ALA A 59 10.74 -39.61 -32.66
N ALA A 60 11.71 -39.80 -31.76
CA ALA A 60 11.46 -39.96 -30.33
C ALA A 60 10.89 -38.68 -29.69
N ARG A 61 11.38 -37.50 -30.10
CA ARG A 61 10.84 -36.20 -29.68
C ARG A 61 9.39 -36.02 -30.13
N LEU A 62 9.08 -36.32 -31.40
CA LEU A 62 7.73 -36.22 -31.95
C LEU A 62 6.76 -37.23 -31.31
N GLU A 63 7.20 -38.46 -31.02
CA GLU A 63 6.37 -39.43 -30.29
C GLU A 63 6.13 -39.01 -28.84
N LYS A 64 7.15 -38.47 -28.15
CA LYS A 64 7.00 -37.89 -26.80
C LYS A 64 5.98 -36.74 -26.81
N GLU A 65 6.11 -35.81 -27.76
CA GLU A 65 5.17 -34.69 -27.93
C GLU A 65 3.74 -35.18 -28.21
N ARG A 66 3.58 -36.23 -29.03
CA ARG A 66 2.26 -36.85 -29.29
C ARG A 66 1.66 -37.49 -28.04
N ILE A 67 2.46 -38.20 -27.26
CA ILE A 67 2.03 -38.82 -25.99
C ILE A 67 1.64 -37.73 -24.98
N GLU A 68 2.42 -36.67 -24.88
CA GLU A 68 2.14 -35.51 -24.01
C GLU A 68 0.85 -34.80 -24.43
N ARG A 69 0.66 -34.55 -25.73
CA ARG A 69 -0.57 -33.95 -26.25
C ARG A 69 -1.80 -34.81 -25.98
N ALA A 70 -1.74 -36.12 -26.25
CA ALA A 70 -2.82 -37.05 -25.95
C ALA A 70 -3.11 -37.19 -24.44
N ARG A 71 -2.08 -37.04 -23.58
CA ARG A 71 -2.25 -36.96 -22.12
C ARG A 71 -2.97 -35.66 -21.73
N MET A 72 -2.60 -34.53 -22.32
CA MET A 72 -3.24 -33.23 -22.07
C MET A 72 -4.70 -33.21 -22.52
N GLU A 73 -5.01 -33.63 -23.75
CA GLU A 73 -6.39 -33.75 -24.27
C GLU A 73 -7.29 -34.59 -23.34
N LYS A 74 -6.75 -35.70 -22.79
CA LYS A 74 -7.46 -36.54 -21.83
C LYS A 74 -7.70 -35.86 -20.48
N LEU A 75 -6.76 -35.02 -20.02
CA LEU A 75 -6.94 -34.24 -18.80
C LEU A 75 -7.95 -33.09 -19.01
N GLU A 76 -7.96 -32.46 -20.18
CA GLU A 76 -8.92 -31.41 -20.53
C GLU A 76 -10.35 -31.95 -20.60
N ALA A 77 -10.55 -33.15 -21.16
CA ALA A 77 -11.85 -33.82 -21.12
C ALA A 77 -12.35 -34.07 -19.69
N LYS A 78 -11.45 -34.49 -18.79
CA LYS A 78 -11.78 -34.69 -17.36
C LYS A 78 -12.11 -33.39 -16.62
N ASP A 79 -11.33 -32.33 -16.83
CA ASP A 79 -11.59 -31.00 -16.26
C ASP A 79 -12.97 -30.51 -16.72
N GLN A 80 -13.28 -30.62 -18.02
CA GLN A 80 -14.59 -30.24 -18.56
C GLN A 80 -15.76 -31.05 -17.97
N GLU A 81 -15.58 -32.35 -17.72
CA GLU A 81 -16.58 -33.21 -17.04
C GLU A 81 -16.78 -32.84 -15.56
N ARG A 82 -15.72 -32.39 -14.86
CA ARG A 82 -15.77 -32.04 -13.43
C ARG A 82 -16.17 -30.59 -13.15
N ARG A 83 -15.90 -29.67 -14.09
CA ARG A 83 -15.91 -28.21 -13.89
C ARG A 83 -17.18 -27.67 -13.23
N GLU A 84 -18.36 -28.08 -13.68
CA GLU A 84 -19.64 -27.62 -13.09
C GLU A 84 -19.79 -28.03 -11.63
N VAL A 85 -19.36 -29.25 -11.28
CA VAL A 85 -19.41 -29.78 -9.91
C VAL A 85 -18.36 -29.11 -9.02
N GLU A 86 -17.14 -28.92 -9.52
CA GLU A 86 -16.07 -28.25 -8.78
C GLU A 86 -16.40 -26.78 -8.48
N LEU A 87 -17.00 -26.07 -9.45
CA LEU A 87 -17.45 -24.69 -9.26
C LEU A 87 -18.66 -24.62 -8.31
N ALA A 88 -19.60 -25.57 -8.37
CA ALA A 88 -20.73 -25.62 -7.43
C ALA A 88 -20.27 -25.87 -5.97
N GLU A 89 -19.29 -26.76 -5.75
CA GLU A 89 -18.74 -26.99 -4.41
C GLU A 89 -17.91 -25.78 -3.92
N LEU A 90 -17.16 -25.11 -4.80
CA LEU A 90 -16.48 -23.85 -4.46
C LEU A 90 -17.48 -22.76 -4.07
N ASN A 91 -18.55 -22.56 -4.85
CA ASN A 91 -19.56 -21.55 -4.58
C ASN A 91 -20.21 -21.74 -3.20
N SER A 92 -20.41 -22.99 -2.77
CA SER A 92 -20.91 -23.31 -1.43
C SER A 92 -19.92 -22.94 -0.31
N LEU A 93 -18.61 -23.04 -0.56
CA LEU A 93 -17.59 -22.52 0.37
C LEU A 93 -17.55 -20.98 0.35
N GLU A 94 -17.76 -20.35 -0.80
CA GLU A 94 -17.80 -18.88 -0.95
C GLU A 94 -19.00 -18.22 -0.24
N GLU A 95 -20.06 -18.97 0.12
CA GLU A 95 -21.12 -18.50 1.03
C GLU A 95 -20.57 -17.95 2.35
N LYS A 96 -19.37 -18.39 2.78
CA LYS A 96 -18.67 -17.82 3.94
C LYS A 96 -18.43 -16.31 3.79
N PHE A 97 -18.06 -15.81 2.60
CA PHE A 97 -17.86 -14.38 2.37
C PHE A 97 -19.18 -13.60 2.50
N VAL A 98 -20.29 -14.16 2.01
CA VAL A 98 -21.64 -13.58 2.15
C VAL A 98 -22.06 -13.55 3.63
N CYS A 99 -21.79 -14.63 4.38
CA CYS A 99 -22.03 -14.69 5.82
C CYS A 99 -21.21 -13.65 6.59
N ALA A 100 -19.93 -13.46 6.23
CA ALA A 100 -19.06 -12.46 6.83
C ALA A 100 -19.56 -11.03 6.54
N GLN A 101 -19.98 -10.75 5.30
CA GLN A 101 -20.53 -9.44 4.95
C GLN A 101 -21.82 -9.15 5.72
N ARG A 102 -22.75 -10.11 5.76
CA ARG A 102 -23.97 -10.01 6.58
C ARG A 102 -23.66 -9.77 8.05
N TRP A 103 -22.70 -10.50 8.62
CA TRP A 103 -22.29 -10.32 10.01
C TRP A 103 -21.74 -8.91 10.26
N LYS A 104 -20.95 -8.33 9.34
CA LYS A 104 -20.47 -6.94 9.46
C LYS A 104 -21.63 -5.95 9.48
N THR A 105 -22.63 -6.12 8.61
CA THR A 105 -23.84 -5.29 8.59
C THR A 105 -24.61 -5.38 9.91
N GLU A 106 -24.83 -6.60 10.43
CA GLU A 106 -25.48 -6.85 11.71
C GLU A 106 -24.65 -6.29 12.90
N PHE A 107 -23.32 -6.39 12.85
CA PHE A 107 -22.41 -5.84 13.86
C PHE A 107 -22.40 -4.31 13.88
N ARG A 108 -22.44 -3.63 12.72
CA ARG A 108 -22.59 -2.17 12.65
C ARG A 108 -23.93 -1.69 13.20
N ALA A 109 -25.02 -2.44 12.94
CA ALA A 109 -26.31 -2.14 13.55
C ALA A 109 -26.29 -2.31 15.07
N TYR A 110 -25.58 -3.34 15.58
CA TYR A 110 -25.36 -3.56 17.01
C TYR A 110 -24.52 -2.45 17.65
N THR A 111 -23.38 -2.05 17.07
CA THR A 111 -22.54 -0.99 17.65
C THR A 111 -23.24 0.38 17.68
N LYS A 112 -24.08 0.67 16.68
CA LYS A 112 -24.97 1.85 16.71
C LYS A 112 -25.99 1.78 17.85
N TRP A 113 -26.56 0.61 18.11
CA TRP A 113 -27.50 0.41 19.23
C TRP A 113 -26.82 0.51 20.60
N GLU A 114 -25.61 -0.03 20.76
CA GLU A 114 -24.80 0.14 21.97
C GLU A 114 -24.46 1.61 22.24
N HIS A 115 -24.07 2.38 21.20
CA HIS A 115 -23.81 3.83 21.32
C HIS A 115 -25.06 4.58 21.79
N TYR A 116 -26.23 4.27 21.22
CA TYR A 116 -27.51 4.84 21.65
C TYR A 116 -27.85 4.54 23.12
N ILE A 117 -27.43 3.39 23.65
CA ILE A 117 -27.64 3.03 25.07
C ILE A 117 -26.61 3.70 25.98
N ALA A 118 -25.36 3.86 25.53
CA ALA A 118 -24.27 4.38 26.35
C ALA A 118 -24.57 5.78 26.92
N CYS A 119 -25.31 6.62 26.18
CA CYS A 119 -25.69 7.98 26.59
C CYS A 119 -24.49 8.82 27.10
N ASP A 120 -23.31 8.63 26.50
CA ASP A 120 -22.04 9.20 26.95
C ASP A 120 -21.88 10.70 26.62
N GLY A 121 -22.81 11.26 25.82
CA GLY A 121 -22.81 12.64 25.36
C GLY A 121 -21.97 12.89 24.10
N ASN A 122 -21.33 11.86 23.55
CA ASN A 122 -20.64 11.96 22.27
C ASN A 122 -21.66 11.83 21.11
N PRO A 123 -21.53 12.62 20.03
CA PRO A 123 -22.45 12.53 18.89
C PRO A 123 -22.28 11.21 18.12
N ASP A 124 -23.38 10.65 17.62
CA ASP A 124 -23.34 9.50 16.70
C ASP A 124 -22.72 9.94 15.35
N PRO A 125 -21.64 9.28 14.87
CA PRO A 125 -21.00 9.60 13.59
C PRO A 125 -21.93 9.45 12.38
N THR A 126 -23.05 8.73 12.52
CA THR A 126 -24.07 8.56 11.48
C THR A 126 -25.23 9.56 11.58
N VAL A 127 -25.22 10.50 12.54
CA VAL A 127 -26.28 11.50 12.76
C VAL A 127 -25.70 12.92 12.72
N LEU A 128 -25.63 13.49 11.51
CA LEU A 128 -25.08 14.84 11.27
C LEU A 128 -25.67 15.93 12.19
N GLN A 129 -26.95 15.82 12.56
CA GLN A 129 -27.58 16.81 13.46
C GLN A 129 -26.95 16.83 14.86
N GLU A 130 -26.49 15.70 15.37
CA GLU A 130 -25.80 15.60 16.66
C GLU A 130 -24.39 16.18 16.55
N ILE A 131 -23.66 15.85 15.48
CA ILE A 131 -22.33 16.41 15.20
C ILE A 131 -22.40 17.94 15.07
N ASN A 132 -23.34 18.47 14.28
CA ASN A 132 -23.54 19.92 14.12
C ASN A 132 -23.92 20.60 15.45
N THR A 133 -24.74 19.95 16.28
CA THR A 133 -25.08 20.46 17.61
C THR A 133 -23.85 20.50 18.51
N PHE A 134 -23.06 19.43 18.54
CA PHE A 134 -21.80 19.35 19.27
C PHE A 134 -20.80 20.43 18.81
N MET A 135 -20.59 20.59 17.50
CA MET A 135 -19.70 21.61 16.93
C MET A 135 -20.14 23.03 17.31
N ASN A 136 -21.43 23.35 17.21
CA ASN A 136 -21.95 24.66 17.58
C ASN A 136 -21.77 24.95 19.08
N LEU A 137 -22.10 23.99 19.95
CA LEU A 137 -21.89 24.09 21.40
C LEU A 137 -20.42 24.30 21.76
N TRP A 138 -19.48 23.69 21.02
CA TRP A 138 -18.06 23.88 21.25
C TRP A 138 -17.52 25.18 20.66
N ARG A 139 -18.04 25.66 19.52
CA ARG A 139 -17.75 27.01 18.98
C ARG A 139 -18.12 28.09 20.01
N GLU A 140 -19.30 27.98 20.64
CA GLU A 140 -19.79 28.91 21.68
C GLU A 140 -19.04 28.81 23.03
N ASP A 141 -18.32 27.70 23.28
CA ASP A 141 -17.62 27.48 24.54
C ASP A 141 -16.54 28.55 24.81
N GLN A 142 -16.64 29.15 26.00
CA GLN A 142 -15.74 30.20 26.48
C GLN A 142 -14.54 29.65 27.25
N ASN A 143 -14.49 28.34 27.53
CA ASN A 143 -13.32 27.73 28.16
C ASN A 143 -12.18 27.60 27.15
N LYS A 144 -11.26 28.58 27.19
CA LYS A 144 -10.06 28.66 26.35
C LYS A 144 -8.79 28.16 27.06
N ASP A 145 -8.93 27.38 28.12
CA ASP A 145 -7.79 26.69 28.71
C ASP A 145 -7.28 25.57 27.78
N ILE A 146 -5.96 25.49 27.63
CA ILE A 146 -5.29 24.60 26.69
C ILE A 146 -5.45 23.11 27.06
N GLN A 147 -5.51 22.77 28.35
CA GLN A 147 -5.75 21.39 28.79
C GLN A 147 -7.21 20.99 28.52
N SER A 148 -8.15 21.90 28.79
CA SER A 148 -9.56 21.72 28.48
C SER A 148 -9.83 21.56 26.97
N VAL A 149 -9.06 22.25 26.12
CA VAL A 149 -9.10 22.08 24.66
C VAL A 149 -8.51 20.73 24.24
N MET A 150 -7.43 20.25 24.87
CA MET A 150 -6.88 18.91 24.61
C MET A 150 -7.87 17.79 24.99
N GLU A 151 -8.51 17.87 26.15
CA GLU A 151 -9.52 16.89 26.61
C GLU A 151 -10.71 16.79 25.63
N LYS A 152 -11.22 17.92 25.14
CA LYS A 152 -12.26 17.94 24.09
C LYS A 152 -11.71 17.51 22.73
N GLY A 153 -10.45 17.81 22.45
CA GLY A 153 -9.75 17.38 21.25
C GLY A 153 -9.67 15.87 21.12
N GLU A 154 -9.45 15.12 22.22
CA GLU A 154 -9.51 13.66 22.18
C GLU A 154 -10.90 13.15 21.78
N GLN A 155 -11.99 13.76 22.25
CA GLN A 155 -13.36 13.40 21.86
C GLN A 155 -13.61 13.63 20.36
N VAL A 156 -13.12 14.75 19.84
CA VAL A 156 -13.20 15.11 18.41
C VAL A 156 -12.39 14.15 17.54
N LEU A 157 -11.17 13.82 17.95
CA LEU A 157 -10.31 12.87 17.23
C LEU A 157 -10.90 11.46 17.25
N ASN A 158 -11.52 11.03 18.36
CA ASN A 158 -12.26 9.77 18.43
C ASN A 158 -13.50 9.77 17.49
N LEU A 159 -14.17 10.92 17.31
CA LEU A 159 -15.28 11.06 16.36
C LEU A 159 -14.79 11.00 14.91
N ILE A 160 -13.72 11.70 14.57
CA ILE A 160 -13.04 11.62 13.26
C ILE A 160 -12.60 10.17 13.00
N GLU A 161 -12.04 9.49 14.00
CA GLU A 161 -11.58 8.10 13.87
C GLU A 161 -12.73 7.14 13.52
N LYS A 162 -13.93 7.36 14.10
CA LYS A 162 -15.17 6.65 13.77
C LYS A 162 -15.67 6.98 12.36
N LEU A 163 -15.67 8.24 11.94
CA LEU A 163 -16.07 8.66 10.59
C LEU A 163 -15.15 8.05 9.51
N GLN A 164 -13.83 8.10 9.72
CA GLN A 164 -12.84 7.43 8.88
C GLN A 164 -13.06 5.91 8.83
N PHE A 165 -13.41 5.28 9.96
CA PHE A 165 -13.72 3.86 10.00
C PHE A 165 -14.97 3.52 9.16
N LEU A 166 -16.04 4.32 9.24
CA LEU A 166 -17.23 4.14 8.39
C LEU A 166 -16.88 4.25 6.91
N LEU A 167 -16.02 5.20 6.52
CA LEU A 167 -15.56 5.37 5.13
C LEU A 167 -14.75 4.17 4.62
N LEU A 168 -13.97 3.51 5.47
CA LEU A 168 -13.07 2.41 5.11
C LEU A 168 -13.72 1.02 5.20
N ASP A 169 -14.58 0.77 6.18
CA ASP A 169 -15.21 -0.54 6.44
C ASP A 169 -16.52 -0.74 5.64
N THR A 170 -17.29 0.33 5.42
CA THR A 170 -18.58 0.24 4.71
C THR A 170 -18.37 -0.03 3.21
N PRO A 171 -18.97 -1.09 2.63
CA PRO A 171 -18.87 -1.36 1.20
C PRO A 171 -19.45 -0.23 0.35
N PRO A 172 -18.95 -0.02 -0.88
CA PRO A 172 -19.52 0.94 -1.84
C PRO A 172 -21.03 0.74 -2.12
N SER A 173 -21.54 -0.49 -1.99
CA SER A 173 -22.96 -0.80 -2.17
C SER A 173 -23.87 -0.36 -1.01
N GLU A 174 -23.30 -0.07 0.16
CA GLU A 174 -24.03 0.27 1.40
C GLU A 174 -23.92 1.76 1.78
N ILE A 175 -22.99 2.51 1.17
CA ILE A 175 -22.78 3.94 1.41
C ILE A 175 -22.89 4.71 0.09
N THR A 176 -23.76 5.71 0.04
CA THR A 176 -23.90 6.55 -1.16
C THR A 176 -22.69 7.48 -1.33
N GLU A 177 -22.44 7.91 -2.58
CA GLU A 177 -21.44 8.95 -2.88
C GLU A 177 -21.71 10.24 -2.08
N LYS A 178 -22.99 10.57 -1.87
CA LYS A 178 -23.41 11.74 -1.09
C LYS A 178 -23.05 11.60 0.38
N GLU A 179 -23.31 10.46 1.01
CA GLU A 179 -22.91 10.20 2.40
C GLU A 179 -21.38 10.17 2.55
N THR A 180 -20.69 9.60 1.55
CA THR A 180 -19.22 9.60 1.48
C THR A 180 -18.66 11.02 1.49
N ALA A 181 -19.15 11.89 0.61
CA ALA A 181 -18.75 13.29 0.54
C ALA A 181 -19.11 14.06 1.83
N GLN A 182 -20.30 13.81 2.39
CA GLN A 182 -20.77 14.44 3.63
C GLN A 182 -19.90 14.07 4.84
N TYR A 183 -19.49 12.80 4.99
CA TYR A 183 -18.55 12.41 6.05
C TYR A 183 -17.16 13.00 5.85
N GLN A 184 -16.70 13.12 4.60
CA GLN A 184 -15.42 13.77 4.28
C GLN A 184 -15.43 15.27 4.65
N GLU A 185 -16.49 15.99 4.27
CA GLU A 185 -16.70 17.40 4.65
C GLU A 185 -16.78 17.56 6.18
N THR A 186 -17.52 16.70 6.87
CA THR A 186 -17.64 16.70 8.34
C THR A 186 -16.29 16.48 9.05
N ILE A 187 -15.42 15.61 8.51
CA ILE A 187 -14.06 15.42 9.06
C ILE A 187 -13.26 16.72 8.96
N LEU A 188 -13.26 17.38 7.81
CA LEU A 188 -12.53 18.63 7.59
C LEU A 188 -13.06 19.77 8.49
N GLU A 189 -14.37 19.88 8.68
CA GLU A 189 -14.97 20.87 9.59
C GLU A 189 -14.58 20.64 11.07
N LEU A 190 -14.48 19.38 11.49
CA LEU A 190 -14.03 19.01 12.85
C LEU A 190 -12.53 19.28 13.05
N GLU A 191 -11.72 19.02 12.04
CA GLU A 191 -10.27 19.28 12.04
C GLU A 191 -9.96 20.79 12.07
N ASP A 192 -10.64 21.59 11.24
CA ASP A 192 -10.56 23.06 11.26
C ASP A 192 -10.99 23.64 12.61
N LEU A 193 -12.13 23.20 13.15
CA LEU A 193 -12.61 23.64 14.46
C LEU A 193 -11.62 23.29 15.59
N LEU A 194 -11.02 22.11 15.56
CA LEU A 194 -10.00 21.70 16.52
C LEU A 194 -8.76 22.59 16.43
N HIS A 195 -8.26 22.87 15.21
CA HIS A 195 -7.15 23.79 15.00
C HIS A 195 -7.50 25.23 15.44
N GLN A 196 -8.70 25.73 15.12
CA GLN A 196 -9.20 27.02 15.58
C GLN A 196 -9.20 27.11 17.12
N LYS A 197 -9.64 26.07 17.83
CA LYS A 197 -9.68 26.06 19.30
C LYS A 197 -8.28 26.04 19.92
N TYR A 198 -7.29 25.39 19.29
CA TYR A 198 -5.89 25.54 19.69
C TYR A 198 -5.36 26.97 19.48
N ASN A 199 -5.78 27.67 18.43
CA ASN A 199 -5.41 29.07 18.21
C ASN A 199 -6.05 30.00 19.26
N GLU A 200 -7.34 29.81 19.60
CA GLU A 200 -8.03 30.54 20.67
C GLU A 200 -7.38 30.34 22.06
N ALA A 201 -6.96 29.10 22.38
CA ALA A 201 -6.26 28.80 23.62
C ALA A 201 -4.84 29.38 23.65
N THR A 202 -4.12 29.35 22.51
CA THR A 202 -2.80 29.99 22.35
C THR A 202 -2.88 31.50 22.62
N GLU A 203 -3.88 32.18 22.07
CA GLU A 203 -4.11 33.61 22.27
C GLU A 203 -4.36 33.93 23.75
N GLN A 204 -5.24 33.18 24.41
CA GLN A 204 -5.57 33.36 25.82
C GLN A 204 -4.36 33.13 26.74
N LEU A 205 -3.55 32.12 26.43
CA LEU A 205 -2.30 31.87 27.14
C LEU A 205 -1.31 33.03 26.96
N LEU A 206 -1.09 33.50 25.72
CA LEU A 206 -0.20 34.64 25.43
C LEU A 206 -0.65 35.96 26.06
N LYS A 207 -1.96 36.20 26.19
CA LYS A 207 -2.52 37.35 26.94
C LYS A 207 -2.14 37.34 28.43
N SER A 208 -1.74 36.20 28.98
CA SER A 208 -1.31 36.04 30.38
C SER A 208 0.17 35.66 30.56
N ALA A 209 0.97 35.70 29.48
CA ALA A 209 2.35 35.19 29.44
C ALA A 209 3.28 35.69 30.56
N ILE A 210 3.10 36.94 31.03
CA ILE A 210 3.88 37.49 32.16
C ILE A 210 3.71 36.73 33.49
N MET A 211 2.62 35.98 33.67
CA MET A 211 2.40 35.13 34.85
C MET A 211 3.26 33.85 34.83
N TYR A 212 3.80 33.50 33.66
CA TYR A 212 4.62 32.32 33.39
C TYR A 212 6.08 32.71 33.09
N GLU A 213 6.55 33.83 33.65
CA GLU A 213 7.94 34.29 33.52
C GLU A 213 8.91 33.33 34.23
N ASP A 214 9.82 32.76 33.46
CA ASP A 214 10.96 31.96 33.92
C ASP A 214 11.98 32.82 34.68
N SER A 215 12.46 32.35 35.84
CA SER A 215 13.33 33.13 36.72
C SER A 215 14.71 33.46 36.14
N ASP A 216 15.19 32.64 35.21
CA ASP A 216 16.60 32.63 34.80
C ASP A 216 16.78 33.41 33.49
N THR A 217 15.85 33.21 32.56
CA THR A 217 15.78 33.92 31.28
C THR A 217 14.95 35.21 31.39
N GLY A 218 13.90 35.21 32.21
CA GLY A 218 12.89 36.27 32.27
C GLY A 218 11.88 36.24 31.11
N ASN A 219 11.90 35.20 30.28
CA ASN A 219 10.96 34.97 29.19
C ASN A 219 9.91 33.94 29.62
N MET A 220 8.83 33.76 28.86
CA MET A 220 7.91 32.65 29.09
C MET A 220 8.41 31.40 28.36
N GLN A 221 8.29 30.24 28.99
CA GLN A 221 8.38 28.92 28.37
C GLN A 221 7.27 28.02 28.92
N THR A 222 6.66 27.20 28.08
CA THR A 222 5.63 26.22 28.49
C THR A 222 5.63 25.04 27.52
N VAL A 223 5.58 23.83 28.08
CA VAL A 223 5.43 22.55 27.37
C VAL A 223 4.25 21.83 27.97
N ILE A 224 3.31 21.39 27.14
CA ILE A 224 2.14 20.61 27.54
C ILE A 224 2.02 19.45 26.56
N LYS A 225 2.03 18.23 27.09
CA LYS A 225 1.94 17.00 26.31
C LYS A 225 0.64 16.27 26.59
N ASP A 226 0.01 15.82 25.52
CA ASP A 226 -1.08 14.85 25.52
C ASP A 226 -0.72 13.67 24.58
N LYS A 227 -1.49 12.58 24.66
CA LYS A 227 -1.48 11.47 23.72
C LYS A 227 -1.51 11.91 22.25
N ASN A 228 -2.28 12.95 21.91
CA ASN A 228 -2.52 13.35 20.52
C ASN A 228 -1.76 14.61 20.07
N VAL A 229 -1.27 15.42 21.02
CA VAL A 229 -0.67 16.74 20.74
C VAL A 229 0.46 17.04 21.72
N THR A 230 1.57 17.55 21.18
CA THR A 230 2.65 18.19 21.93
C THR A 230 2.64 19.69 21.64
N PHE A 231 2.35 20.49 22.67
CA PHE A 231 2.26 21.95 22.59
C PHE A 231 3.45 22.59 23.30
N CYS A 232 4.33 23.24 22.53
CA CYS A 232 5.44 24.03 23.05
C CYS A 232 5.24 25.52 22.69
N ILE A 233 5.44 26.41 23.65
CA ILE A 233 5.39 27.86 23.41
C ILE A 233 6.45 28.61 24.22
N TRP A 234 7.08 29.59 23.59
CA TRP A 234 8.05 30.50 24.18
C TRP A 234 7.67 31.94 23.85
N ALA A 235 7.74 32.86 24.81
CA ALA A 235 7.43 34.28 24.58
C ALA A 235 8.57 35.21 25.00
N ASN A 236 8.98 36.10 24.09
CA ASN A 236 10.10 37.02 24.28
C ASN A 236 9.74 38.25 25.14
N LEU A 237 9.47 38.02 26.43
CA LEU A 237 9.13 39.09 27.36
C LEU A 237 10.26 40.11 27.55
N LYS A 238 11.54 39.68 27.54
CA LYS A 238 12.69 40.59 27.80
C LYS A 238 13.34 41.19 26.56
N LYS A 239 13.11 40.65 25.36
CA LYS A 239 13.62 41.21 24.07
C LYS A 239 15.14 41.37 24.03
N LYS A 240 15.86 40.38 24.58
CA LYS A 240 17.33 40.39 24.69
C LYS A 240 17.95 39.43 23.67
N ALA A 241 18.74 39.96 22.74
CA ALA A 241 19.45 39.19 21.70
C ALA A 241 20.38 38.05 22.20
N ARG A 242 20.65 37.96 23.52
CA ARG A 242 21.38 36.84 24.13
C ARG A 242 20.52 35.57 24.27
N PHE A 243 19.20 35.71 24.27
CA PHE A 243 18.21 34.63 24.36
C PHE A 243 17.56 34.44 22.98
N LYS A 244 18.40 34.26 21.97
CA LYS A 244 17.97 34.05 20.58
C LYS A 244 17.60 32.58 20.31
N ASN A 245 18.15 31.66 21.09
CA ASN A 245 17.89 30.24 21.01
C ASN A 245 17.16 29.71 22.25
N HIS A 246 16.40 28.65 22.05
CA HIS A 246 15.71 27.93 23.12
C HIS A 246 15.52 26.46 22.72
N VAL A 247 15.57 25.56 23.71
CA VAL A 247 15.26 24.13 23.56
C VAL A 247 14.34 23.73 24.70
N PHE A 248 13.20 23.16 24.35
CA PHE A 248 12.21 22.62 25.27
C PHE A 248 12.68 21.25 25.74
N CYS A 249 13.33 21.21 26.92
CA CYS A 249 14.08 20.03 27.39
C CYS A 249 13.30 18.71 27.34
N ASP A 250 12.00 18.73 27.62
CA ASP A 250 11.17 17.53 27.67
C ASP A 250 10.85 16.94 26.28
N THR A 251 11.00 17.71 25.19
CA THR A 251 10.64 17.30 23.81
C THR A 251 11.81 17.31 22.84
N HIS A 252 12.95 17.88 23.22
CA HIS A 252 14.06 18.21 22.32
C HIS A 252 13.69 19.14 21.15
N HIS A 253 12.44 19.64 21.07
CA HIS A 253 12.09 20.70 20.14
C HIS A 253 12.81 22.00 20.52
N GLY A 254 13.19 22.80 19.54
CA GLY A 254 13.91 24.03 19.78
C GLY A 254 14.08 24.88 18.53
N PHE A 255 14.69 26.04 18.71
CA PHE A 255 14.95 26.98 17.63
C PHE A 255 16.17 27.86 17.93
N ASP A 256 16.76 28.43 16.88
CA ASP A 256 17.67 29.57 16.95
C ASP A 256 17.18 30.70 16.04
N LEU A 257 16.79 31.82 16.65
CA LEU A 257 16.25 32.99 15.96
C LEU A 257 17.37 33.92 15.44
N PRO A 258 17.15 34.53 14.26
CA PRO A 258 17.78 35.77 13.87
C PRO A 258 17.81 36.84 14.97
N LYS A 259 18.91 37.58 15.07
CA LYS A 259 19.08 38.68 16.03
C LYS A 259 17.99 39.75 15.95
N SER A 260 17.39 39.93 14.77
CA SER A 260 16.24 40.82 14.53
C SER A 260 14.99 40.35 15.26
N LEU A 261 14.67 39.05 15.22
CA LEU A 261 13.53 38.47 15.93
C LEU A 261 13.79 38.40 17.45
N ALA A 262 15.01 38.10 17.87
CA ALA A 262 15.39 38.00 19.27
C ALA A 262 15.28 39.33 20.07
N VAL A 263 15.10 40.48 19.40
CA VAL A 263 14.81 41.79 20.03
C VAL A 263 13.37 42.28 19.79
N SER A 264 12.54 41.51 19.10
CA SER A 264 11.15 41.83 18.78
C SER A 264 10.16 41.27 19.81
N SER A 265 8.94 41.81 19.79
CA SER A 265 7.79 41.32 20.57
C SER A 265 7.19 40.04 19.96
N ILE A 266 7.98 38.97 19.90
CA ILE A 266 7.60 37.70 19.27
C ILE A 266 7.39 36.59 20.31
N ALA A 267 6.42 35.72 20.07
CA ALA A 267 6.35 34.39 20.64
C ALA A 267 6.60 33.34 19.54
N VAL A 268 7.18 32.21 19.88
CA VAL A 268 7.37 31.06 18.99
C VAL A 268 6.54 29.91 19.53
N ARG A 269 5.65 29.37 18.70
CA ARG A 269 4.87 28.16 18.99
C ARG A 269 5.39 27.01 18.13
N ILE A 270 5.51 25.83 18.74
CA ILE A 270 5.63 24.55 18.03
C ILE A 270 4.45 23.71 18.53
N LEU A 271 3.39 23.64 17.72
CA LEU A 271 2.22 22.80 17.95
C LEU A 271 2.37 21.56 17.08
N HIS A 272 2.81 20.45 17.68
CA HIS A 272 2.95 19.15 17.04
C HIS A 272 1.68 18.34 17.26
N THR A 273 0.92 18.10 16.20
CA THR A 273 -0.21 17.17 16.22
C THR A 273 0.28 15.79 15.81
N HIS A 274 0.04 14.75 16.63
CA HIS A 274 0.42 13.36 16.33
C HIS A 274 -0.51 12.71 15.28
N TYR A 275 -1.30 13.54 14.58
CA TYR A 275 -2.20 13.21 13.49
C TYR A 275 -2.03 14.24 12.38
N ASP A 276 -2.26 13.80 11.14
CA ASP A 276 -2.33 14.67 9.97
C ASP A 276 -3.78 15.15 9.80
N HIS A 277 -3.93 16.45 9.55
CA HIS A 277 -5.19 17.17 9.32
C HIS A 277 -5.00 18.24 8.24
N ILE A 278 -3.92 18.14 7.46
CA ILE A 278 -3.47 19.13 6.49
C ILE A 278 -3.38 18.48 5.10
N SER A 279 -2.87 17.25 5.03
CA SER A 279 -2.85 16.52 3.76
C SER A 279 -4.25 16.16 3.26
N PRO A 280 -4.44 16.07 1.93
CA PRO A 280 -5.70 15.64 1.34
C PRO A 280 -6.27 14.35 1.96
N LEU A 281 -7.53 14.40 2.38
CA LEU A 281 -8.20 13.32 3.13
C LEU A 281 -8.22 11.97 2.41
N TRP A 282 -8.08 11.95 1.07
CA TRP A 282 -7.95 10.71 0.29
C TRP A 282 -6.73 9.87 0.68
N LEU A 283 -5.64 10.47 1.17
CA LEU A 283 -4.47 9.76 1.72
C LEU A 283 -4.82 8.98 3.00
N GLN A 284 -5.72 9.53 3.81
CA GLN A 284 -6.14 8.92 5.08
C GLN A 284 -7.23 7.85 4.88
N CYS A 285 -8.06 8.03 3.84
CA CYS A 285 -9.24 7.19 3.56
C CYS A 285 -9.05 6.25 2.35
N GLN A 286 -7.83 5.78 2.09
CA GLN A 286 -7.53 4.85 0.99
C GLN A 286 -8.20 3.49 1.21
N ARG A 287 -9.23 3.15 0.43
CA ARG A 287 -9.85 1.81 0.44
C ARG A 287 -8.89 0.76 -0.13
N VAL A 288 -9.06 -0.50 0.28
CA VAL A 288 -8.39 -1.63 -0.40
C VAL A 288 -9.05 -1.78 -1.77
N PRO A 289 -8.29 -1.83 -2.89
CA PRO A 289 -8.86 -2.06 -4.21
C PRO A 289 -9.65 -3.38 -4.23
N ARG A 290 -10.97 -3.28 -4.36
CA ARG A 290 -11.84 -4.43 -4.62
C ARG A 290 -12.22 -4.39 -6.09
N LEU A 291 -12.05 -5.51 -6.78
CA LEU A 291 -12.55 -5.65 -8.14
C LEU A 291 -14.08 -5.68 -8.07
N GLU A 292 -14.75 -4.75 -8.74
CA GLU A 292 -16.20 -4.84 -8.91
C GLU A 292 -16.52 -6.05 -9.79
N VAL A 293 -17.19 -7.04 -9.20
CA VAL A 293 -17.38 -8.34 -9.83
C VAL A 293 -18.49 -8.25 -10.88
N LEU A 294 -18.09 -8.11 -12.15
CA LEU A 294 -18.96 -8.13 -13.33
C LEU A 294 -19.45 -9.55 -13.70
N ASP A 295 -19.81 -10.39 -12.72
CA ASP A 295 -20.24 -11.80 -12.97
C ASP A 295 -21.70 -11.93 -13.47
N SER A 296 -22.34 -10.84 -13.91
CA SER A 296 -23.77 -10.85 -14.30
C SER A 296 -24.06 -11.10 -15.79
N GLU A 297 -23.07 -11.00 -16.70
CA GLU A 297 -23.35 -11.06 -18.15
C GLU A 297 -22.88 -12.36 -18.86
N GLU A 298 -21.83 -13.04 -18.41
CA GLU A 298 -21.33 -14.25 -19.12
C GLU A 298 -22.21 -15.50 -18.96
N LEU A 299 -23.09 -15.55 -17.95
CA LEU A 299 -23.88 -16.75 -17.61
C LEU A 299 -25.21 -16.92 -18.36
N THR A 300 -25.58 -16.00 -19.27
CA THR A 300 -26.89 -16.04 -19.96
C THR A 300 -26.85 -16.39 -21.45
N GLN A 301 -25.68 -16.54 -22.08
CA GLN A 301 -25.59 -16.83 -23.53
C GLN A 301 -25.72 -18.31 -23.92
N HIS A 302 -25.85 -19.23 -22.96
CA HIS A 302 -25.98 -20.68 -23.20
C HIS A 302 -27.22 -21.33 -22.56
N SER A 303 -28.40 -20.71 -22.73
CA SER A 303 -29.69 -21.39 -22.42
C SER A 303 -30.90 -20.82 -23.19
N GLN A 304 -30.78 -20.64 -24.51
CA GLN A 304 -31.95 -20.50 -25.40
C GLN A 304 -31.87 -21.44 -26.60
N ASP A 305 -32.34 -22.68 -26.39
CA ASP A 305 -32.94 -23.46 -27.47
C ASP A 305 -33.99 -24.43 -26.91
N ASN A 306 -35.21 -24.36 -27.46
CA ASN A 306 -36.39 -25.21 -27.20
C ASN A 306 -37.04 -25.17 -25.79
N ALA A 307 -38.20 -24.50 -25.67
CA ALA A 307 -39.50 -25.20 -25.58
C ALA A 307 -40.73 -24.27 -25.45
N GLY A 308 -41.69 -24.48 -26.37
CA GLY A 308 -43.16 -24.29 -26.27
C GLY A 308 -43.80 -23.24 -25.35
N GLU A 309 -44.51 -22.30 -25.98
CA GLU A 309 -45.66 -21.59 -25.36
C GLU A 309 -46.75 -22.59 -24.92
N PRO A 310 -47.50 -22.24 -23.86
CA PRO A 310 -48.95 -22.13 -24.06
C PRO A 310 -49.54 -20.81 -23.51
N GLU A 311 -50.62 -20.38 -24.16
CA GLU A 311 -51.48 -19.26 -23.77
C GLU A 311 -52.25 -19.56 -22.47
N GLU A 312 -52.52 -18.54 -21.64
CA GLU A 312 -53.74 -18.51 -20.82
C GLU A 312 -54.18 -17.06 -20.50
N GLU A 313 -55.43 -16.91 -20.05
CA GLU A 313 -56.29 -15.75 -20.37
C GLU A 313 -56.26 -14.56 -19.38
N LYS A 314 -56.85 -13.43 -19.81
CA LYS A 314 -57.07 -12.22 -19.00
C LYS A 314 -58.45 -12.23 -18.33
N GLU A 315 -58.52 -11.92 -17.03
CA GLU A 315 -59.57 -11.15 -16.32
C GLU A 315 -59.23 -11.13 -14.80
N ALA A 316 -59.70 -10.23 -13.92
CA ALA A 316 -59.94 -8.78 -13.94
C ALA A 316 -60.26 -8.30 -12.50
N ARG A 317 -60.19 -6.97 -12.22
CA ARG A 317 -60.70 -6.25 -11.02
C ARG A 317 -59.90 -6.47 -9.70
N GLU A 318 -59.86 -5.55 -8.73
CA GLU A 318 -60.33 -4.14 -8.63
C GLU A 318 -59.55 -3.38 -7.54
N GLU A 319 -59.23 -2.09 -7.77
CA GLU A 319 -58.93 -1.12 -6.70
C GLU A 319 -60.08 -0.11 -6.56
N PRO A 320 -60.49 0.28 -5.34
CA PRO A 320 -61.32 1.45 -5.13
C PRO A 320 -60.49 2.63 -4.60
N LYS A 321 -60.38 3.70 -5.41
CA LYS A 321 -59.99 5.04 -4.95
C LYS A 321 -61.09 5.68 -4.11
N VAL A 322 -60.70 6.52 -3.14
CA VAL A 322 -61.52 7.69 -2.73
C VAL A 322 -60.64 8.94 -2.66
N GLN A 323 -61.09 9.98 -3.37
CA GLN A 323 -60.57 11.34 -3.51
C GLN A 323 -61.19 12.25 -2.40
N SER A 324 -60.96 13.56 -2.19
CA SER A 324 -60.12 14.66 -2.71
C SER A 324 -60.48 15.93 -1.90
N THR A 325 -59.59 16.94 -1.84
CA THR A 325 -59.86 18.40 -1.96
C THR A 325 -58.49 19.09 -1.89
N THR A 326 -57.88 19.62 -2.95
CA THR A 326 -58.23 20.82 -3.75
C THR A 326 -58.07 22.14 -3.00
N GLU A 327 -56.98 22.85 -3.30
CA GLU A 327 -56.95 24.31 -3.50
C GLU A 327 -55.72 24.65 -4.38
N GLU A 328 -55.82 25.70 -5.21
CA GLU A 328 -54.85 26.10 -6.23
C GLU A 328 -54.08 27.35 -5.80
N GLU A 329 -52.79 27.50 -6.16
CA GLU A 329 -52.28 28.80 -6.68
C GLU A 329 -50.91 28.71 -7.41
N MET A 330 -50.97 28.99 -8.71
CA MET A 330 -50.02 29.68 -9.62
C MET A 330 -48.49 29.59 -9.50
N LEU A 331 -47.86 29.15 -10.61
CA LEU A 331 -46.48 29.47 -11.04
C LEU A 331 -46.40 30.83 -11.76
N PRO A 332 -45.17 31.35 -11.95
CA PRO A 332 -44.78 31.87 -13.27
C PRO A 332 -43.52 31.21 -13.86
N VAL A 333 -43.30 31.46 -15.15
CA VAL A 333 -42.37 30.78 -16.07
C VAL A 333 -41.27 31.73 -16.56
N GLU A 334 -40.13 31.16 -17.01
CA GLU A 334 -39.10 31.65 -17.98
C GLU A 334 -37.65 31.52 -17.43
N ARG A 335 -36.60 31.18 -18.20
CA ARG A 335 -36.48 30.58 -19.55
C ARG A 335 -35.06 29.99 -19.76
N ASN A 336 -34.97 28.90 -20.51
CA ASN A 336 -33.90 28.48 -21.44
C ASN A 336 -32.42 28.87 -21.18
N SER A 337 -31.57 27.85 -21.07
CA SER A 337 -30.44 27.68 -22.01
C SER A 337 -30.07 26.20 -22.16
N ALA A 338 -29.87 25.76 -23.40
CA ALA A 338 -29.46 24.40 -23.74
C ALA A 338 -28.30 24.47 -24.74
N ILE A 339 -27.20 23.77 -24.49
CA ILE A 339 -26.13 23.53 -25.47
C ILE A 339 -25.75 22.06 -25.42
N SER A 340 -25.78 21.43 -26.58
CA SER A 340 -25.45 20.02 -26.81
C SER A 340 -24.01 19.83 -27.28
N LEU A 341 -23.34 18.77 -26.82
CA LEU A 341 -22.18 18.17 -27.48
C LEU A 341 -22.42 16.65 -27.56
N ARG A 342 -23.05 16.16 -28.63
CA ARG A 342 -22.40 15.61 -29.83
C ARG A 342 -21.27 14.60 -29.55
N ARG A 343 -21.69 13.37 -29.26
CA ARG A 343 -20.94 12.13 -29.51
C ARG A 343 -20.65 12.01 -31.01
N ASN A 344 -19.37 12.03 -31.41
CA ASN A 344 -18.94 11.76 -32.78
C ASN A 344 -18.45 10.31 -32.91
N THR A 345 -19.25 9.47 -33.55
CA THR A 345 -18.83 8.17 -34.10
C THR A 345 -18.17 8.38 -35.46
N ASN A 346 -16.98 7.83 -35.69
CA ASN A 346 -16.42 7.67 -37.04
C ASN A 346 -15.86 6.25 -37.21
N SER A 347 -16.51 5.49 -38.09
CA SER A 347 -16.08 4.18 -38.57
C SER A 347 -15.05 4.31 -39.70
N ILE A 348 -13.97 3.53 -39.67
CA ILE A 348 -13.25 3.12 -40.89
C ILE A 348 -12.93 1.62 -40.78
N THR A 349 -13.23 0.89 -41.85
CA THR A 349 -13.06 -0.57 -42.00
C THR A 349 -11.72 -0.95 -42.63
N ASP A 350 -11.16 -2.07 -42.18
CA ASP A 350 -10.38 -3.10 -42.90
C ASP A 350 -9.41 -2.70 -44.02
N ILE A 351 -8.10 -2.96 -43.80
CA ILE A 351 -7.23 -3.64 -44.79
C ILE A 351 -6.28 -4.62 -44.07
N ASN A 352 -6.34 -5.89 -44.44
CA ASN A 352 -5.43 -6.96 -44.00
C ASN A 352 -3.99 -6.78 -44.49
N LYS A 353 -2.99 -7.16 -43.67
CA LYS A 353 -1.81 -7.91 -44.15
C LYS A 353 -1.01 -8.60 -43.04
N VAL A 354 -0.87 -9.91 -43.20
CA VAL A 354 0.07 -10.80 -42.49
C VAL A 354 1.50 -10.52 -42.95
N ILE A 355 2.47 -10.65 -42.04
CA ILE A 355 3.81 -11.22 -42.24
C ILE A 355 4.35 -11.61 -40.85
N GLU A 356 4.74 -12.87 -40.72
CA GLU A 356 5.54 -13.40 -39.60
C GLU A 356 7.02 -13.03 -39.82
N GLU A 357 7.80 -12.82 -38.76
CA GLU A 357 9.13 -13.45 -38.64
C GLU A 357 9.72 -13.27 -37.24
N GLU A 358 10.37 -14.33 -36.77
CA GLU A 358 10.98 -14.46 -35.45
C GLU A 358 12.32 -13.72 -35.35
N THR A 359 12.80 -13.45 -34.14
CA THR A 359 14.22 -13.74 -33.81
C THR A 359 14.48 -13.73 -32.31
N GLU A 360 14.75 -14.91 -31.74
CA GLU A 360 15.33 -15.03 -30.40
C GLU A 360 16.72 -14.40 -30.34
N LYS A 361 17.06 -13.72 -29.23
CA LYS A 361 18.46 -13.64 -28.75
C LYS A 361 18.59 -13.79 -27.24
N LYS A 362 19.23 -14.91 -26.89
CA LYS A 362 19.70 -15.37 -25.58
C LYS A 362 20.27 -14.26 -24.69
N SER A 363 19.87 -14.26 -23.42
CA SER A 363 20.50 -13.51 -22.33
C SER A 363 21.43 -14.42 -21.52
N GLU A 364 22.71 -14.02 -21.36
CA GLU A 364 23.65 -14.65 -20.43
C GLU A 364 23.55 -13.94 -19.06
N CYS A 365 23.56 -14.73 -17.98
CA CYS A 365 23.47 -14.24 -16.60
C CYS A 365 24.81 -13.66 -16.10
N PHE A 366 24.75 -12.60 -15.29
CA PHE A 366 25.90 -12.10 -14.52
C PHE A 366 25.47 -11.66 -13.12
N ASP A 367 26.10 -12.24 -12.09
CA ASP A 367 25.93 -11.85 -10.68
C ASP A 367 26.68 -10.55 -10.35
N ILE A 368 26.02 -9.57 -9.72
CA ILE A 368 26.62 -8.36 -9.15
C ILE A 368 25.93 -8.01 -7.80
N PRO A 369 26.67 -7.61 -6.75
CA PRO A 369 26.17 -7.38 -5.36
C PRO A 369 25.37 -6.06 -5.18
N PRO A 370 24.76 -5.82 -3.99
CA PRO A 370 23.68 -4.82 -3.85
C PRO A 370 24.19 -3.39 -3.65
N GLU A 371 24.19 -2.59 -4.72
CA GLU A 371 24.15 -1.13 -4.69
C GLU A 371 23.12 -0.66 -5.73
N VAL A 372 21.98 -0.13 -5.26
CA VAL A 372 20.81 0.14 -6.12
C VAL A 372 21.03 1.40 -6.95
N GLN A 373 21.23 1.22 -8.26
CA GLN A 373 21.01 2.26 -9.27
C GLN A 373 19.71 1.94 -10.02
N ILE A 374 18.74 2.87 -9.92
CA ILE A 374 17.43 2.74 -10.58
C ILE A 374 17.61 2.90 -12.08
N LEU A 375 17.52 1.79 -12.82
CA LEU A 375 17.50 1.79 -14.29
C LEU A 375 16.06 1.94 -14.77
N GLN A 376 15.73 3.13 -15.28
CA GLN A 376 14.44 3.40 -15.92
C GLN A 376 14.28 2.53 -17.18
N MET A 377 13.32 1.61 -17.16
CA MET A 377 12.81 0.95 -18.38
C MET A 377 11.58 1.72 -18.87
N GLN A 378 11.74 2.44 -19.98
CA GLN A 378 10.61 3.04 -20.69
C GLN A 378 9.84 1.97 -21.46
N GLU A 379 8.68 1.55 -20.94
CA GLU A 379 7.61 0.96 -21.76
C GLU A 379 6.58 2.05 -22.07
N LYS A 380 6.16 2.13 -23.35
CA LYS A 380 5.26 3.18 -23.83
C LYS A 380 3.85 3.01 -23.25
N THR A 381 3.46 3.94 -22.38
CA THR A 381 2.06 4.24 -22.07
C THR A 381 1.67 5.62 -22.61
N SER A 382 0.38 5.86 -22.77
CA SER A 382 -0.21 7.03 -23.44
C SER A 382 0.21 8.37 -22.84
N GLU A 383 0.46 9.36 -23.71
CA GLU A 383 0.97 10.72 -23.41
C GLU A 383 -0.08 11.65 -22.73
N GLU A 384 -1.02 11.10 -21.97
CA GLU A 384 -2.08 11.84 -21.28
C GLU A 384 -2.01 11.51 -19.76
N GLU A 385 -1.14 12.24 -19.04
CA GLU A 385 -1.14 12.53 -17.57
C GLU A 385 0.23 12.83 -16.93
N GLU A 386 1.31 13.07 -17.70
CA GLU A 386 2.49 13.77 -17.15
C GLU A 386 2.17 15.27 -16.93
N MET A 387 1.47 15.57 -15.84
CA MET A 387 1.45 16.94 -15.29
C MET A 387 2.89 17.34 -14.96
N ILE A 388 3.33 18.47 -15.49
CA ILE A 388 4.63 19.07 -15.15
C ILE A 388 4.53 19.57 -13.70
N THR A 389 4.95 18.73 -12.75
CA THR A 389 5.14 19.13 -11.36
C THR A 389 6.33 20.08 -11.27
N ASP A 390 6.15 21.18 -10.54
CA ASP A 390 7.27 22.05 -10.11
C ASP A 390 8.25 21.19 -9.30
N GLU A 391 9.56 21.30 -9.57
CA GLU A 391 10.63 20.45 -9.02
C GLU A 391 10.62 20.37 -7.48
N ASN A 392 10.00 21.35 -6.81
CA ASN A 392 9.89 21.43 -5.35
C ASN A 392 8.58 20.87 -4.78
N THR A 393 7.65 20.40 -5.62
CA THR A 393 6.36 19.84 -5.19
C THR A 393 6.50 18.36 -4.87
N VAL A 394 6.01 17.94 -3.70
CA VAL A 394 6.11 16.54 -3.27
C VAL A 394 5.02 15.70 -3.92
N ASP A 395 5.42 14.63 -4.60
CA ASP A 395 4.50 13.64 -5.17
C ASP A 395 3.89 12.78 -4.05
N LEU A 396 2.61 13.00 -3.77
CA LEU A 396 1.83 12.27 -2.76
C LEU A 396 1.37 10.87 -3.22
N GLN A 397 1.66 10.47 -4.46
CA GLN A 397 1.59 9.06 -4.88
C GLN A 397 2.87 8.30 -4.50
N GLN A 398 4.00 8.99 -4.28
CA GLN A 398 5.26 8.40 -3.81
C GLN A 398 5.46 8.56 -2.30
N PHE A 399 5.18 9.74 -1.73
CA PHE A 399 5.51 10.10 -0.36
C PHE A 399 4.26 10.33 0.50
N VAL A 400 4.33 9.98 1.79
CA VAL A 400 3.28 10.24 2.78
C VAL A 400 3.86 10.84 4.06
N PRO A 401 3.17 11.81 4.70
CA PRO A 401 3.54 12.26 6.04
C PRO A 401 3.51 11.15 7.10
N VAL A 402 4.52 11.14 7.95
CA VAL A 402 4.66 10.24 9.11
C VAL A 402 5.09 11.08 10.32
N GLY A 403 4.75 10.64 11.54
CA GLY A 403 5.01 11.42 12.76
C GLY A 403 3.99 12.52 13.06
N GLY A 404 3.09 12.84 12.13
CA GLY A 404 2.11 13.92 12.26
C GLY A 404 2.60 15.24 11.66
N VAL A 405 2.11 16.35 12.19
CA VAL A 405 2.31 17.69 11.61
C VAL A 405 2.78 18.69 12.68
N TYR A 406 3.75 19.53 12.33
CA TYR A 406 4.36 20.54 13.19
C TYR A 406 3.99 21.94 12.71
N HIS A 407 3.08 22.61 13.41
CA HIS A 407 2.80 24.04 13.18
C HIS A 407 3.86 24.87 13.91
N ILE A 408 4.78 25.47 13.15
CA ILE A 408 5.89 26.27 13.66
C ILE A 408 5.60 27.74 13.38
N ASP A 409 5.05 28.43 14.38
CA ASP A 409 4.52 29.78 14.21
C ASP A 409 5.37 30.83 14.93
N GLY A 410 5.69 31.91 14.20
CA GLY A 410 6.03 33.19 14.79
C GLY A 410 4.75 33.96 15.07
N LEU A 411 4.53 34.37 16.31
CA LEU A 411 3.29 34.99 16.78
C LEU A 411 3.58 36.37 17.37
N GLN A 412 2.72 37.35 17.08
CA GLN A 412 2.83 38.68 17.68
C GLN A 412 2.43 38.60 19.15
N LEU A 413 3.34 39.01 20.05
CA LEU A 413 3.08 38.97 21.49
C LEU A 413 2.04 40.05 21.88
N PRO A 414 0.87 39.68 22.45
CA PRO A 414 -0.11 40.66 22.91
C PRO A 414 0.45 41.59 23.99
N PRO A 415 -0.10 42.82 24.15
CA PRO A 415 0.30 43.73 25.22
C PRO A 415 0.24 43.05 26.59
N GLN A 416 1.37 43.00 27.27
CA GLN A 416 1.48 42.39 28.61
C GLN A 416 1.12 43.41 29.69
N VAL A 417 0.63 42.94 30.83
CA VAL A 417 0.30 43.78 31.99
C VAL A 417 1.53 44.57 32.46
N GLN A 418 1.40 45.88 32.58
CA GLN A 418 2.44 46.77 33.08
C GLN A 418 2.06 47.33 34.46
N GLN A 419 3.02 47.36 35.38
CA GLN A 419 2.88 48.02 36.68
C GLN A 419 3.28 49.48 36.56
N ILE A 420 2.29 50.38 36.69
CA ILE A 420 2.49 51.83 36.67
C ILE A 420 2.11 52.38 38.05
N ASN A 421 3.12 52.69 38.86
CA ASN A 421 2.99 53.03 40.29
C ASN A 421 2.30 51.91 41.09
N SER A 422 1.01 52.07 41.38
CA SER A 422 0.16 51.12 42.12
C SER A 422 -0.96 50.52 41.26
N TRP A 423 -0.90 50.68 39.94
CA TRP A 423 -1.91 50.23 39.00
C TRP A 423 -1.33 49.21 38.03
N SER A 424 -2.02 48.08 37.87
CA SER A 424 -1.83 47.14 36.77
C SER A 424 -2.64 47.63 35.57
N VAL A 425 -1.98 47.92 34.44
CA VAL A 425 -2.63 48.39 33.20
C VAL A 425 -2.23 47.49 32.05
N VAL A 426 -3.19 47.17 31.17
CA VAL A 426 -2.97 46.40 29.94
C VAL A 426 -3.82 47.00 28.81
N GLU A 427 -3.28 47.00 27.60
CA GLU A 427 -4.00 47.38 26.40
C GLU A 427 -4.74 46.16 25.84
N LEU A 428 -6.03 46.30 25.56
CA LEU A 428 -6.86 45.22 25.03
C LEU A 428 -6.93 45.35 23.51
N ILE A 429 -6.42 44.35 22.81
CA ILE A 429 -6.52 44.21 21.35
C ILE A 429 -7.47 43.04 21.05
N ASP A 430 -8.35 43.24 20.08
CA ASP A 430 -9.45 42.35 19.70
C ASP A 430 -9.30 41.84 18.25
N SER A 431 -8.06 41.54 17.84
CA SER A 431 -7.71 41.01 16.52
C SER A 431 -7.42 39.51 16.50
N GLY A 432 -7.49 38.84 17.65
CA GLY A 432 -7.22 37.41 17.79
C GLY A 432 -5.73 37.07 17.85
N LEU A 433 -5.38 35.85 17.41
CA LEU A 433 -4.00 35.39 17.32
C LEU A 433 -3.35 35.88 16.02
N GLU A 434 -2.49 36.89 16.11
CA GLU A 434 -1.78 37.45 14.96
C GLU A 434 -0.43 36.75 14.71
N ALA A 435 -0.17 36.37 13.47
CA ALA A 435 1.15 35.90 13.03
C ALA A 435 2.17 37.05 12.98
N TYR A 436 3.41 36.79 13.37
CA TYR A 436 4.52 37.72 13.23
C TYR A 436 5.12 37.58 11.82
N PRO A 437 5.11 38.64 10.98
CA PRO A 437 5.57 38.53 9.60
C PRO A 437 7.09 38.30 9.52
N TYR A 438 7.46 37.14 8.96
CA TYR A 438 8.85 36.82 8.63
C TYR A 438 8.93 36.06 7.30
N PRO A 439 9.71 36.53 6.31
CA PRO A 439 10.41 37.82 6.28
C PRO A 439 9.44 39.03 6.30
N PRO A 440 9.89 40.22 6.74
CA PRO A 440 9.03 41.41 6.76
C PRO A 440 8.76 41.94 5.33
N GLU A 441 7.49 42.24 5.03
CA GLU A 441 6.97 42.61 3.69
C GLU A 441 7.65 43.79 2.96
N LYS A 442 8.52 44.56 3.62
CA LYS A 442 9.01 45.86 3.15
C LYS A 442 10.49 45.88 2.76
N SER A 443 11.10 44.72 2.51
CA SER A 443 12.53 44.59 2.25
C SER A 443 12.85 43.61 1.12
N GLU A 444 12.42 43.95 -0.09
CA GLU A 444 12.69 43.19 -1.34
C GLU A 444 14.20 43.05 -1.67
N ASP A 445 15.06 43.90 -1.09
CA ASP A 445 16.51 43.98 -1.39
C ASP A 445 17.44 43.32 -0.33
N THR A 446 16.93 42.68 0.73
CA THR A 446 17.79 42.07 1.77
C THR A 446 17.57 40.57 1.95
N THR A 447 18.62 39.78 1.75
CA THR A 447 18.63 38.36 2.16
C THR A 447 18.43 38.28 3.68
N HIS A 448 17.31 37.70 4.09
CA HIS A 448 17.00 37.49 5.50
C HIS A 448 17.72 36.24 6.03
N PRO A 449 18.32 36.29 7.24
CA PRO A 449 18.95 35.12 7.83
C PRO A 449 17.89 34.07 8.20
N PRO A 450 18.11 32.77 7.94
CA PRO A 450 17.11 31.75 8.26
C PRO A 450 16.91 31.60 9.78
N ILE A 451 15.78 30.98 10.13
CA ILE A 451 15.47 30.47 11.46
C ILE A 451 15.93 29.01 11.49
N GLN A 452 16.80 28.65 12.43
CA GLN A 452 17.13 27.25 12.66
C GLN A 452 16.05 26.62 13.54
N ILE A 453 15.58 25.44 13.17
CA ILE A 453 14.62 24.62 13.90
C ILE A 453 15.27 23.29 14.25
N THR A 454 14.96 22.78 15.44
CA THR A 454 15.33 21.44 15.90
C THR A 454 14.05 20.75 16.38
N LEU A 455 13.79 19.52 15.94
CA LEU A 455 12.63 18.73 16.34
C LEU A 455 13.09 17.33 16.76
N GLY A 456 12.75 16.93 18.00
CA GLY A 456 12.72 15.52 18.38
C GLY A 456 11.59 14.77 17.63
N LEU A 457 11.89 13.55 17.20
CA LEU A 457 10.97 12.64 16.54
C LEU A 457 10.23 11.77 17.59
N PRO A 458 9.01 11.30 17.30
CA PRO A 458 8.25 10.47 18.23
C PRO A 458 8.63 8.97 18.14
N ASP A 459 8.91 8.35 19.29
CA ASP A 459 9.25 6.92 19.47
C ASP A 459 8.21 5.95 18.84
N SER A 460 6.99 6.45 18.59
CA SER A 460 5.87 5.68 18.02
C SER A 460 5.93 5.51 16.50
N VAL A 461 6.91 6.11 15.82
CA VAL A 461 7.03 6.12 14.35
C VAL A 461 8.41 5.69 13.89
N ILE A 462 8.45 4.80 12.89
CA ILE A 462 9.71 4.35 12.27
C ILE A 462 10.05 5.19 11.04
N TYR A 463 11.27 5.74 11.04
CA TYR A 463 11.90 6.40 9.91
C TYR A 463 12.99 5.48 9.34
N TRP A 464 12.69 4.79 8.23
CA TRP A 464 13.57 3.81 7.58
C TRP A 464 14.77 4.45 6.86
N LYS A 465 14.64 5.74 6.53
CA LYS A 465 15.66 6.60 5.92
C LYS A 465 15.52 8.00 6.52
N GLU A 466 16.45 8.89 6.20
CA GLU A 466 16.29 10.33 6.43
C GLU A 466 14.98 10.81 5.77
N PRO A 467 14.01 11.36 6.53
CA PRO A 467 12.74 11.80 5.98
C PRO A 467 12.91 13.10 5.18
N VAL A 468 12.07 13.27 4.16
CA VAL A 468 11.98 14.54 3.43
C VAL A 468 11.23 15.52 4.33
N VAL A 469 11.86 16.65 4.67
CA VAL A 469 11.20 17.75 5.39
C VAL A 469 10.39 18.55 4.38
N GLY A 470 9.06 18.56 4.51
CA GLY A 470 8.17 19.31 3.64
C GLY A 470 7.43 20.41 4.39
N ARG A 471 7.31 21.59 3.78
CA ARG A 471 6.41 22.67 4.21
C ARG A 471 5.07 22.59 3.48
N TRP A 472 4.00 22.96 4.17
CA TRP A 472 2.70 23.14 3.54
C TRP A 472 2.68 24.43 2.72
N ASP A 473 2.02 24.40 1.56
CA ASP A 473 1.66 25.55 0.75
C ASP A 473 0.12 25.70 0.78
N PRO A 474 -0.41 26.64 1.60
CA PRO A 474 -1.86 26.86 1.70
C PRO A 474 -2.51 27.32 0.39
N ALA A 475 -1.76 27.95 -0.53
CA ALA A 475 -2.29 28.45 -1.78
C ALA A 475 -2.44 27.35 -2.84
N GLY A 476 -1.46 26.43 -2.89
CA GLY A 476 -1.50 25.24 -3.75
C GLY A 476 -2.20 24.02 -3.13
N GLN A 477 -2.46 24.02 -1.82
CA GLN A 477 -2.90 22.86 -1.03
C GLN A 477 -2.01 21.62 -1.24
N GLN A 478 -0.70 21.84 -1.14
CA GLN A 478 0.33 20.86 -1.49
C GLN A 478 1.53 20.93 -0.53
N TRP A 479 2.26 19.82 -0.39
CA TRP A 479 3.54 19.78 0.30
C TRP A 479 4.67 20.17 -0.65
N ARG A 480 5.60 21.00 -0.17
CA ARG A 480 6.75 21.50 -0.95
C ARG A 480 8.05 21.41 -0.14
N THR A 481 9.20 21.39 -0.83
CA THR A 481 10.54 21.28 -0.21
C THR A 481 11.35 22.57 -0.26
N ASP A 482 10.91 23.60 -1.00
CA ASP A 482 11.58 24.91 -1.04
C ASP A 482 11.40 25.71 0.25
N GLY A 483 12.29 26.68 0.50
CA GLY A 483 12.34 27.44 1.76
C GLY A 483 13.01 26.69 2.93
N ILE A 484 13.36 25.42 2.74
CA ILE A 484 14.02 24.55 3.73
C ILE A 484 15.45 24.25 3.29
N ASN A 485 16.43 24.42 4.19
CA ASN A 485 17.85 24.24 3.92
C ASN A 485 18.57 23.56 5.09
N ASN A 486 19.84 23.19 4.90
CA ASN A 486 20.76 22.72 5.94
C ASN A 486 20.17 21.62 6.86
N ILE A 487 19.47 20.66 6.25
CA ILE A 487 18.89 19.51 6.95
C ILE A 487 20.00 18.61 7.48
N THR A 488 19.90 18.22 8.74
CA THR A 488 20.77 17.25 9.41
C THR A 488 19.93 16.33 10.29
N TYR A 489 19.98 15.03 10.02
CA TYR A 489 19.28 14.00 10.78
C TYR A 489 20.23 13.20 11.68
N GLU A 490 20.02 13.27 13.00
CA GLU A 490 20.81 12.62 14.03
C GLU A 490 20.10 11.36 14.54
N ILE A 491 20.24 10.25 13.79
CA ILE A 491 19.57 8.96 14.05
C ILE A 491 19.68 8.47 15.51
N GLN A 492 20.82 8.72 16.18
CA GLN A 492 21.07 8.23 17.54
C GLN A 492 20.35 9.01 18.65
N GLU A 493 20.06 10.29 18.40
CA GLU A 493 19.37 11.19 19.34
C GLU A 493 17.90 11.39 18.94
N GLU A 494 17.46 10.76 17.84
CA GLU A 494 16.13 10.88 17.23
C GLU A 494 15.72 12.34 16.98
N ILE A 495 16.69 13.17 16.56
CA ILE A 495 16.53 14.60 16.31
C ILE A 495 16.78 14.92 14.84
N ILE A 496 15.97 15.81 14.27
CA ILE A 496 16.24 16.45 12.98
C ILE A 496 16.32 17.97 13.17
N THR A 497 17.32 18.58 12.54
CA THR A 497 17.58 20.02 12.55
C THR A 497 17.64 20.54 11.12
N PHE A 498 17.06 21.71 10.88
CA PHE A 498 17.00 22.33 9.55
C PHE A 498 16.83 23.86 9.67
N GLU A 499 17.03 24.57 8.56
CA GLU A 499 16.87 26.02 8.46
C GLU A 499 15.67 26.36 7.58
N ILE A 500 14.80 27.27 8.05
CA ILE A 500 13.64 27.80 7.31
C ILE A 500 13.77 29.31 7.09
N ASP A 501 13.34 29.81 5.94
CA ASP A 501 13.36 31.24 5.59
C ASP A 501 12.13 32.03 6.09
N ALA A 502 11.00 31.34 6.29
CA ALA A 502 9.77 31.82 6.93
C ALA A 502 9.23 30.79 7.94
N PHE A 503 8.19 31.18 8.69
CA PHE A 503 7.46 30.26 9.57
C PHE A 503 6.47 29.41 8.76
N TYR A 504 6.41 28.10 9.04
CA TYR A 504 5.69 27.12 8.23
C TYR A 504 5.03 26.01 9.08
N THR A 505 3.96 25.43 8.53
CA THR A 505 3.51 24.09 8.90
C THR A 505 4.41 23.06 8.21
N ILE A 506 5.06 22.19 8.98
CA ILE A 506 6.05 21.20 8.53
C ILE A 506 5.52 19.77 8.75
N ALA A 507 5.86 18.86 7.84
CA ALA A 507 5.71 17.41 8.03
C ALA A 507 6.97 16.66 7.60
N PHE A 508 7.17 15.47 8.16
CA PHE A 508 8.22 14.54 7.72
C PHE A 508 7.60 13.52 6.78
N LEU A 509 8.08 13.49 5.53
CA LEU A 509 7.54 12.64 4.49
C LEU A 509 8.46 11.47 4.20
N GLN A 510 7.87 10.28 4.08
CA GLN A 510 8.57 9.03 3.81
C GLN A 510 7.98 8.36 2.57
N ASP A 511 8.82 7.71 1.77
CA ASP A 511 8.38 6.98 0.58
C ASP A 511 7.49 5.79 1.02
N ILE A 512 6.28 5.74 0.45
CA ILE A 512 5.22 4.76 0.71
C ILE A 512 5.69 3.33 0.43
N HIS A 513 6.73 3.17 -0.40
CA HIS A 513 7.17 1.91 -1.00
C HIS A 513 8.44 1.33 -0.38
N LEU A 514 9.02 1.92 0.67
CA LEU A 514 10.29 1.44 1.25
C LEU A 514 10.29 -0.03 1.69
N ASN A 515 9.11 -0.56 2.03
CA ASN A 515 8.90 -1.95 2.45
C ASN A 515 8.40 -2.87 1.31
N MET A 516 8.48 -2.42 0.06
CA MET A 516 8.07 -3.14 -1.15
C MET A 516 9.19 -3.12 -2.21
N PRO A 517 9.40 -4.19 -2.99
CA PRO A 517 8.72 -5.47 -2.91
C PRO A 517 9.11 -6.26 -1.65
N TYR A 518 8.28 -7.21 -1.26
CA TYR A 518 8.57 -8.15 -0.19
C TYR A 518 9.63 -9.15 -0.64
N GLN A 519 10.52 -9.55 0.27
CA GLN A 519 11.54 -10.57 0.03
C GLN A 519 10.99 -11.99 0.19
N ALA A 520 10.03 -12.16 1.12
CA ALA A 520 9.32 -13.40 1.37
C ALA A 520 8.00 -13.12 2.11
N TRP A 521 7.13 -14.11 2.14
CA TRP A 521 5.93 -14.14 2.98
C TRP A 521 5.51 -15.58 3.27
N GLU A 522 4.86 -15.80 4.41
CA GLU A 522 4.30 -17.09 4.82
C GLU A 522 3.01 -16.89 5.61
N LEU A 523 1.95 -17.59 5.21
CA LEU A 523 0.69 -17.70 5.94
C LEU A 523 0.54 -19.14 6.41
N ARG A 524 0.45 -19.38 7.71
CA ARG A 524 0.29 -20.74 8.27
C ARG A 524 -0.81 -20.81 9.33
N PRO A 525 -1.69 -21.83 9.32
CA PRO A 525 -2.60 -22.06 10.43
C PRO A 525 -1.84 -22.44 11.70
N THR A 526 -2.39 -22.06 12.84
CA THR A 526 -2.00 -22.57 14.17
C THR A 526 -3.14 -23.32 14.86
N SER A 527 -4.38 -23.06 14.44
CA SER A 527 -5.62 -23.74 14.85
C SER A 527 -6.64 -23.64 13.71
N THR A 528 -7.87 -24.12 13.90
CA THR A 528 -8.92 -24.07 12.87
C THR A 528 -9.32 -22.63 12.51
N ASP A 529 -9.36 -21.73 13.49
CA ASP A 529 -9.73 -20.31 13.32
C ASP A 529 -8.58 -19.37 13.74
N GLU A 530 -7.34 -19.85 13.70
CA GLU A 530 -6.15 -19.08 14.08
C GLU A 530 -5.00 -19.32 13.08
N ALA A 531 -4.30 -18.25 12.71
CA ALA A 531 -3.16 -18.31 11.79
C ALA A 531 -2.10 -17.26 12.14
N VAL A 532 -0.89 -17.46 11.63
CA VAL A 532 0.20 -16.48 11.62
C VAL A 532 0.47 -16.10 10.17
N PHE A 533 0.52 -14.80 9.90
CA PHE A 533 0.92 -14.23 8.60
C PHE A 533 2.19 -13.40 8.79
N VAL A 534 3.27 -13.83 8.13
CA VAL A 534 4.59 -13.20 8.17
C VAL A 534 4.88 -12.59 6.81
N ILE A 535 5.36 -11.34 6.80
CA ILE A 535 5.86 -10.66 5.60
C ILE A 535 7.27 -10.16 5.91
N THR A 536 8.24 -10.56 5.10
CA THR A 536 9.63 -10.15 5.19
C THR A 536 9.89 -9.08 4.13
N THR A 537 10.28 -7.88 4.56
CA THR A 537 10.60 -6.74 3.69
C THR A 537 12.11 -6.54 3.62
N VAL A 538 12.58 -5.50 2.91
CA VAL A 538 14.00 -5.12 2.91
C VAL A 538 14.51 -4.68 4.29
N PHE A 539 13.64 -4.17 5.16
CA PHE A 539 14.04 -3.57 6.45
C PHE A 539 13.49 -4.32 7.68
N ALA A 540 12.40 -5.07 7.54
CA ALA A 540 11.69 -5.65 8.68
C ALA A 540 11.05 -7.01 8.39
N GLU A 541 10.95 -7.85 9.41
CA GLU A 541 10.00 -8.97 9.41
C GLU A 541 8.77 -8.59 10.23
N VAL A 542 7.60 -8.57 9.58
CA VAL A 542 6.32 -8.22 10.18
C VAL A 542 5.52 -9.49 10.43
N GLN A 543 5.25 -9.79 11.71
CA GLN A 543 4.45 -10.96 12.10
C GLN A 543 3.08 -10.51 12.62
N MET A 544 2.02 -10.98 11.97
CA MET A 544 0.63 -10.76 12.35
C MET A 544 0.01 -12.07 12.83
N GLN A 545 -0.70 -12.04 13.96
CA GLN A 545 -1.55 -13.15 14.40
C GLN A 545 -3.01 -12.88 14.03
N ILE A 546 -3.71 -13.91 13.58
CA ILE A 546 -5.10 -13.88 13.14
C ILE A 546 -5.89 -14.81 14.07
N LYS A 547 -7.05 -14.38 14.55
CA LYS A 547 -7.95 -15.18 15.39
C LYS A 547 -9.40 -14.73 15.23
N GLY A 548 -10.26 -15.62 14.74
CA GLY A 548 -11.66 -15.29 14.49
C GLY A 548 -11.81 -14.05 13.61
N ASN A 549 -12.55 -13.04 14.06
CA ASN A 549 -12.78 -11.78 13.32
C ASN A 549 -11.71 -10.70 13.55
N GLN A 550 -10.58 -11.02 14.17
CA GLN A 550 -9.55 -10.05 14.54
C GLN A 550 -8.14 -10.51 14.13
N CYS A 551 -7.25 -9.53 14.04
CA CYS A 551 -5.81 -9.72 13.94
C CYS A 551 -5.07 -8.82 14.93
N MET A 552 -3.82 -9.14 15.23
CA MET A 552 -2.93 -8.31 16.03
C MET A 552 -1.50 -8.34 15.48
N LEU A 553 -0.76 -7.27 15.74
CA LEU A 553 0.69 -7.25 15.52
C LEU A 553 1.36 -8.10 16.61
N ALA A 554 2.09 -9.14 16.22
CA ALA A 554 2.77 -10.03 17.15
C ALA A 554 4.25 -9.64 17.33
N ALA A 555 4.91 -9.24 16.24
CA ALA A 555 6.29 -8.78 16.24
C ALA A 555 6.56 -7.90 15.00
N VAL A 556 7.51 -6.98 15.13
CA VAL A 556 8.14 -6.27 14.01
C VAL A 556 9.63 -6.27 14.29
N VAL A 557 10.37 -7.13 13.61
CA VAL A 557 11.80 -7.33 13.85
C VAL A 557 12.62 -6.53 12.85
N VAL A 558 13.40 -5.57 13.35
CA VAL A 558 14.33 -4.72 12.60
C VAL A 558 15.71 -4.91 13.22
N GLU A 559 16.69 -5.40 12.45
CA GLU A 559 18.06 -5.69 12.93
C GLU A 559 18.09 -6.44 14.29
N GLU A 560 17.35 -7.55 14.37
CA GLU A 560 17.19 -8.40 15.57
C GLU A 560 16.44 -7.75 16.77
N LYS A 561 15.98 -6.50 16.65
CA LYS A 561 15.21 -5.79 17.69
C LYS A 561 13.71 -5.75 17.34
N ASN A 562 12.85 -5.94 18.34
CA ASN A 562 11.43 -5.65 18.20
C ASN A 562 11.16 -4.15 18.37
N VAL A 563 10.42 -3.57 17.42
CA VAL A 563 9.96 -2.17 17.41
C VAL A 563 8.43 -2.10 17.51
N LEU A 564 7.85 -0.90 17.65
CA LEU A 564 6.39 -0.67 17.77
C LEU A 564 5.73 -1.38 18.96
N SER A 565 6.39 -1.36 20.12
CA SER A 565 5.91 -1.96 21.37
C SER A 565 4.52 -1.48 21.80
N HIS A 566 4.12 -0.26 21.40
CA HIS A 566 2.79 0.30 21.66
C HIS A 566 1.66 -0.34 20.84
N LEU A 567 1.95 -1.03 19.73
CA LEU A 567 0.96 -1.76 18.92
C LEU A 567 0.96 -3.28 19.16
N ILE A 568 2.08 -3.83 19.62
CA ILE A 568 2.23 -5.29 19.79
C ILE A 568 1.21 -5.82 20.82
N GLY A 569 0.53 -6.91 20.45
CA GLY A 569 -0.44 -7.60 21.31
C GLY A 569 -1.86 -7.01 21.34
N GLN A 570 -2.14 -5.97 20.56
CA GLN A 570 -3.47 -5.36 20.49
C GLN A 570 -4.35 -6.02 19.41
N TRP A 571 -5.44 -6.68 19.83
CA TRP A 571 -6.44 -7.25 18.92
C TRP A 571 -7.33 -6.18 18.31
N MET A 572 -7.41 -6.16 16.98
CA MET A 572 -8.18 -5.20 16.19
C MET A 572 -8.67 -5.83 14.88
N CYS A 573 -9.54 -5.16 14.13
CA CYS A 573 -9.91 -5.60 12.79
C CYS A 573 -8.87 -5.18 11.74
N PRO A 574 -8.81 -5.84 10.56
CA PRO A 574 -7.77 -5.58 9.55
C PRO A 574 -7.66 -4.12 9.09
N VAL A 575 -8.79 -3.42 8.96
CA VAL A 575 -8.83 -1.99 8.60
C VAL A 575 -8.09 -1.13 9.63
N THR A 576 -8.30 -1.37 10.92
CA THR A 576 -7.64 -0.65 12.02
C THR A 576 -6.15 -0.99 12.09
N LEU A 577 -5.77 -2.25 11.86
CA LEU A 577 -4.36 -2.66 11.80
C LEU A 577 -3.63 -1.94 10.65
N ARG A 578 -4.21 -1.90 9.44
CA ARG A 578 -3.66 -1.17 8.29
C ARG A 578 -3.45 0.31 8.61
N ARG A 579 -4.42 0.97 9.25
CA ARG A 579 -4.30 2.38 9.67
C ARG A 579 -3.22 2.58 10.74
N ALA A 580 -3.16 1.71 11.75
CA ALA A 580 -2.18 1.81 12.84
C ALA A 580 -0.73 1.63 12.37
N LEU A 581 -0.49 0.64 11.51
CA LEU A 581 0.83 0.38 10.93
C LEU A 581 1.29 1.56 10.04
N LYS A 582 0.41 2.06 9.16
CA LYS A 582 0.70 3.25 8.34
C LYS A 582 1.04 4.48 9.19
N LYS A 583 0.23 4.79 10.22
CA LYS A 583 0.50 5.92 11.14
C LYS A 583 1.85 5.79 11.87
N SER A 584 2.30 4.55 12.10
CA SER A 584 3.60 4.25 12.72
C SER A 584 4.78 4.18 11.73
N GLY A 585 4.59 4.60 10.47
CA GLY A 585 5.64 4.60 9.43
C GLY A 585 5.92 3.24 8.79
N LEU A 586 5.19 2.17 9.15
CA LEU A 586 5.32 0.84 8.55
C LEU A 586 4.21 0.61 7.52
N ASN A 587 4.44 1.00 6.26
CA ASN A 587 3.52 0.68 5.19
C ASN A 587 3.91 -0.64 4.48
N ILE A 588 3.10 -1.67 4.65
CA ILE A 588 3.16 -2.94 3.91
C ILE A 588 1.93 -3.14 3.00
N PHE A 589 1.24 -2.05 2.65
CA PHE A 589 -0.01 -2.08 1.90
C PHE A 589 0.17 -1.26 0.62
N PRO A 590 0.16 -1.90 -0.56
CA PRO A 590 0.30 -1.18 -1.82
C PRO A 590 -0.99 -0.44 -2.18
N GLU A 591 -0.84 0.75 -2.74
CA GLU A 591 -1.93 1.60 -3.21
C GLU A 591 -2.13 1.48 -4.72
N GLU A 592 -3.17 2.14 -5.25
CA GLU A 592 -3.58 2.07 -6.65
C GLU A 592 -2.42 2.34 -7.63
N TYR A 593 -1.61 3.36 -7.36
CA TYR A 593 -0.49 3.77 -8.20
C TYR A 593 0.87 3.19 -7.79
N SER A 594 0.95 2.33 -6.76
CA SER A 594 2.23 1.79 -6.26
C SER A 594 3.01 0.99 -7.30
N TYR A 595 2.35 0.49 -8.35
CA TYR A 595 3.00 -0.16 -9.48
C TYR A 595 3.93 0.77 -10.30
N LYS A 596 3.81 2.10 -10.15
CA LYS A 596 4.68 3.08 -10.84
C LYS A 596 6.06 3.17 -10.17
N TYR A 597 6.11 2.97 -8.85
CA TYR A 597 7.30 3.19 -8.01
C TYR A 597 8.03 1.88 -7.66
N VAL A 598 7.33 0.74 -7.71
CA VAL A 598 7.89 -0.59 -7.43
C VAL A 598 8.09 -1.36 -8.74
N CYS A 599 9.30 -1.90 -8.95
CA CYS A 599 9.60 -2.73 -10.11
C CYS A 599 9.00 -4.14 -9.96
N LEU A 600 7.91 -4.42 -10.68
CA LEU A 600 7.09 -5.63 -10.51
C LEU A 600 6.74 -6.30 -11.85
N LYS A 601 6.41 -7.60 -11.78
CA LYS A 601 5.67 -8.29 -12.84
C LYS A 601 4.18 -8.32 -12.47
N LYS A 602 3.45 -7.29 -12.92
CA LYS A 602 2.00 -7.15 -12.69
C LYS A 602 1.26 -8.46 -12.97
N LYS A 603 0.43 -8.88 -12.03
CA LYS A 603 -0.51 -10.00 -12.22
C LYS A 603 -1.86 -9.49 -12.72
N ALA A 604 -2.57 -10.33 -13.45
CA ALA A 604 -3.96 -10.08 -13.82
C ALA A 604 -4.80 -9.92 -12.53
N PRO A 605 -5.50 -8.78 -12.31
CA PRO A 605 -6.18 -8.51 -11.05
C PRO A 605 -7.21 -9.57 -10.65
N LEU A 606 -7.93 -10.13 -11.62
CA LEU A 606 -8.90 -11.21 -11.39
C LEU A 606 -8.24 -12.53 -10.97
N THR A 607 -7.06 -12.87 -11.51
CA THR A 607 -6.29 -14.05 -11.09
C THR A 607 -5.80 -13.91 -9.65
N GLU A 608 -5.25 -12.75 -9.29
CA GLU A 608 -4.80 -12.46 -7.93
C GLU A 608 -5.97 -12.48 -6.92
N PHE A 609 -7.09 -11.83 -7.27
CA PHE A 609 -8.32 -11.82 -6.47
C PHE A 609 -8.87 -13.23 -6.19
N ARG A 610 -9.06 -14.04 -7.26
CA ARG A 610 -9.54 -15.43 -7.14
C ARG A 610 -8.56 -16.33 -6.37
N ALA A 611 -7.25 -16.09 -6.52
CA ALA A 611 -6.25 -16.81 -5.73
C ALA A 611 -6.45 -16.53 -4.24
N TYR A 612 -6.61 -15.27 -3.83
CA TYR A 612 -6.82 -14.91 -2.43
C TYR A 612 -8.11 -15.41 -1.83
N GLN A 613 -9.21 -15.40 -2.58
CA GLN A 613 -10.46 -16.02 -2.12
C GLN A 613 -10.23 -17.49 -1.76
N GLN A 614 -9.63 -18.26 -2.67
CA GLN A 614 -9.46 -19.71 -2.49
C GLN A 614 -8.35 -20.05 -1.47
N MET A 615 -7.28 -19.25 -1.39
CA MET A 615 -6.28 -19.35 -0.32
C MET A 615 -6.91 -19.13 1.06
N ALA A 616 -7.76 -18.11 1.21
CA ALA A 616 -8.42 -17.80 2.48
C ALA A 616 -9.43 -18.88 2.89
N LEU A 617 -10.19 -19.44 1.94
CA LEU A 617 -11.14 -20.53 2.21
C LEU A 617 -10.47 -21.76 2.83
N VAL A 618 -9.23 -22.07 2.43
CA VAL A 618 -8.51 -23.27 2.88
C VAL A 618 -7.44 -23.02 3.95
N ALA A 619 -7.25 -21.76 4.37
CA ALA A 619 -6.18 -21.33 5.29
C ALA A 619 -6.24 -21.95 6.71
N SER A 620 -7.33 -22.63 7.08
CA SER A 620 -7.46 -23.36 8.35
C SER A 620 -6.73 -24.71 8.39
N ALA A 621 -6.30 -25.21 7.23
CA ALA A 621 -5.63 -26.50 7.08
C ALA A 621 -4.41 -26.49 6.16
N PHE A 622 -4.20 -25.41 5.39
CA PHE A 622 -3.08 -25.29 4.45
C PHE A 622 -2.24 -24.06 4.76
N ALA A 623 -0.92 -24.25 4.82
CA ALA A 623 0.04 -23.17 4.82
C ALA A 623 0.38 -22.76 3.39
N PHE A 624 0.63 -21.47 3.18
CA PHE A 624 1.02 -20.84 1.92
C PHE A 624 2.32 -20.07 2.10
N GLY A 625 3.15 -20.01 1.07
CA GLY A 625 4.36 -19.19 1.11
C GLY A 625 4.83 -18.70 -0.26
N TRP A 626 5.66 -17.67 -0.22
CA TRP A 626 6.35 -17.09 -1.37
C TRP A 626 7.07 -18.13 -2.24
N SER A 627 7.10 -17.90 -3.55
CA SER A 627 7.88 -18.70 -4.50
C SER A 627 8.66 -17.82 -5.47
N LYS A 628 9.96 -18.11 -5.65
CA LYS A 628 10.82 -17.38 -6.61
C LYS A 628 10.33 -17.50 -8.06
N TRP A 629 9.50 -18.51 -8.34
CA TRP A 629 8.97 -18.81 -9.66
C TRP A 629 7.79 -17.90 -10.05
N ASN A 630 7.12 -17.27 -9.09
CA ASN A 630 6.04 -16.33 -9.34
C ASN A 630 6.47 -15.17 -10.25
N LEU A 631 7.71 -14.68 -10.10
CA LEU A 631 8.28 -13.65 -10.96
C LEU A 631 8.46 -14.12 -12.43
N LYS A 632 8.57 -15.43 -12.67
CA LYS A 632 8.81 -16.05 -13.99
C LYS A 632 7.54 -16.61 -14.64
N SER A 633 6.41 -16.70 -13.93
CA SER A 633 5.17 -17.33 -14.43
C SER A 633 4.31 -16.44 -15.34
N GLY A 634 4.77 -15.24 -15.70
CA GLY A 634 4.00 -14.28 -16.51
C GLY A 634 2.96 -13.49 -15.71
N GLN A 635 2.03 -12.84 -16.41
CA GLN A 635 1.03 -11.95 -15.81
C GLN A 635 -0.27 -12.68 -15.43
N ASP A 636 -0.72 -13.63 -16.25
CA ASP A 636 -2.02 -14.28 -16.10
C ASP A 636 -2.06 -15.37 -15.01
N GLN A 637 -0.89 -15.70 -14.43
CA GLN A 637 -0.70 -16.85 -13.56
C GLN A 637 0.12 -16.49 -12.32
N VAL A 638 -0.31 -16.98 -11.17
CA VAL A 638 0.41 -16.90 -9.89
C VAL A 638 1.00 -18.26 -9.53
N VAL A 639 2.18 -18.25 -8.90
CA VAL A 639 2.84 -19.45 -8.38
C VAL A 639 3.19 -19.24 -6.92
N PHE A 640 2.91 -20.22 -6.06
CA PHE A 640 3.17 -20.14 -4.64
C PHE A 640 3.43 -21.54 -4.05
N LYS A 641 4.11 -21.58 -2.90
CA LYS A 641 4.27 -22.80 -2.10
C LYS A 641 2.97 -23.09 -1.35
N VAL A 642 2.58 -24.36 -1.26
CA VAL A 642 1.50 -24.86 -0.40
C VAL A 642 1.95 -26.12 0.34
N SER A 643 1.49 -26.28 1.58
CA SER A 643 1.67 -27.50 2.37
C SER A 643 0.42 -27.74 3.22
N GLU A 644 0.00 -29.01 3.40
CA GLU A 644 -1.01 -29.34 4.40
C GLU A 644 -0.40 -29.16 5.79
N HIS A 645 -0.99 -28.29 6.61
CA HIS A 645 -0.47 -27.95 7.92
C HIS A 645 -1.57 -28.02 8.99
N LEU A 646 -1.56 -29.11 9.76
CA LEU A 646 -2.55 -29.37 10.82
C LEU A 646 -2.04 -29.05 12.24
N LYS A 647 -0.76 -28.70 12.37
CA LYS A 647 -0.06 -28.42 13.64
C LYS A 647 0.10 -26.90 13.83
N ALA A 648 0.73 -26.48 14.93
CA ALA A 648 1.07 -25.08 15.21
C ALA A 648 2.56 -24.76 14.98
N ASP A 649 3.29 -25.72 14.39
CA ASP A 649 4.73 -25.72 14.23
C ASP A 649 5.15 -24.88 13.01
N PHE A 650 6.44 -24.91 12.63
CA PHE A 650 6.87 -24.43 11.31
C PHE A 650 6.69 -25.53 10.26
N VAL A 651 6.39 -25.13 9.02
CA VAL A 651 6.42 -26.04 7.86
C VAL A 651 7.89 -26.38 7.57
N LYS A 652 8.21 -27.65 7.32
CA LYS A 652 9.57 -28.03 6.91
C LYS A 652 9.80 -27.71 5.44
N ASP A 653 11.04 -27.43 5.07
CA ASP A 653 11.41 -27.18 3.68
C ASP A 653 11.03 -28.33 2.72
N GLU A 654 11.07 -29.57 3.22
CA GLU A 654 10.69 -30.79 2.48
C GLU A 654 9.18 -30.96 2.29
N ASP A 655 8.35 -30.32 3.11
CA ASP A 655 6.89 -30.49 3.11
C ASP A 655 6.19 -29.50 2.11
N TRP A 656 6.93 -28.58 1.49
CA TRP A 656 6.40 -27.60 0.53
C TRP A 656 6.30 -28.15 -0.89
N SER A 657 5.13 -28.00 -1.51
CA SER A 657 4.91 -28.24 -2.94
C SER A 657 4.57 -26.94 -3.67
N LEU A 658 4.92 -26.84 -4.95
CA LEU A 658 4.60 -25.67 -5.78
C LEU A 658 3.29 -25.86 -6.53
N TYR A 659 2.43 -24.85 -6.46
CA TYR A 659 1.16 -24.80 -7.18
C TYR A 659 1.10 -23.54 -8.06
N MET A 660 0.41 -23.68 -9.18
CA MET A 660 0.19 -22.63 -10.16
C MET A 660 -1.30 -22.45 -10.40
N PHE A 661 -1.77 -21.21 -10.43
CA PHE A 661 -3.18 -20.87 -10.64
C PHE A 661 -3.32 -19.69 -11.59
N ASN A 662 -4.25 -19.79 -12.55
CA ASN A 662 -4.49 -18.77 -13.58
C ASN A 662 -5.88 -18.12 -13.51
N GLY A 663 -6.59 -18.26 -12.39
CA GLY A 663 -7.96 -17.74 -12.24
C GLY A 663 -9.07 -18.64 -12.79
N GLN A 664 -8.73 -19.71 -13.52
CA GLN A 664 -9.67 -20.67 -14.12
C GLN A 664 -9.26 -22.15 -14.00
N ARG A 665 -7.98 -22.40 -13.69
CA ARG A 665 -7.34 -23.71 -13.58
C ARG A 665 -6.21 -23.64 -12.54
N ALA A 666 -6.17 -24.63 -11.65
CA ALA A 666 -5.10 -24.86 -10.70
C ALA A 666 -4.34 -26.16 -11.04
N GLN A 667 -3.03 -26.16 -10.82
CA GLN A 667 -2.19 -27.33 -11.03
C GLN A 667 -1.01 -27.41 -10.06
N LYS A 668 -0.61 -28.63 -9.69
CA LYS A 668 0.62 -28.91 -8.95
C LYS A 668 1.81 -29.06 -9.90
N LEU A 669 2.90 -28.35 -9.64
CA LEU A 669 4.08 -28.32 -10.50
C LEU A 669 5.08 -29.41 -10.11
N LYS A 670 5.77 -29.96 -11.11
CA LYS A 670 6.88 -30.91 -10.93
C LYS A 670 8.18 -30.27 -10.43
N ILE A 671 8.33 -28.95 -10.63
CA ILE A 671 9.51 -28.20 -10.19
C ILE A 671 9.49 -27.94 -8.68
N THR A 672 10.66 -27.61 -8.12
CA THR A 672 10.82 -27.19 -6.73
C THR A 672 11.55 -25.84 -6.66
N GLU A 673 11.68 -25.26 -5.47
CA GLU A 673 12.54 -24.08 -5.24
C GLU A 673 14.03 -24.36 -5.53
N ALA A 674 14.46 -25.62 -5.66
CA ALA A 674 15.81 -25.99 -6.04
C ALA A 674 16.03 -26.11 -7.56
N SER A 675 14.98 -26.07 -8.39
CA SER A 675 15.11 -26.22 -9.85
C SER A 675 15.89 -25.06 -10.49
N GLU A 676 16.57 -25.35 -11.61
CA GLU A 676 17.39 -24.38 -12.36
C GLU A 676 16.54 -23.45 -13.23
N ALA A 677 15.50 -24.00 -13.87
CA ALA A 677 14.61 -23.30 -14.78
C ALA A 677 13.14 -23.42 -14.35
N PHE A 678 12.32 -22.45 -14.78
CA PHE A 678 10.87 -22.51 -14.60
C PHE A 678 10.29 -23.51 -15.59
N SER A 679 9.35 -24.35 -15.15
CA SER A 679 8.56 -25.23 -16.01
C SER A 679 7.13 -25.30 -15.49
N MET A 680 6.19 -25.34 -16.43
CA MET A 680 4.75 -25.51 -16.18
C MET A 680 4.35 -27.01 -16.23
N GLU A 681 5.31 -27.93 -16.26
CA GLU A 681 5.06 -29.37 -16.20
C GLU A 681 4.32 -29.77 -14.91
N LEU A 682 3.23 -30.50 -15.11
CA LEU A 682 2.46 -31.17 -14.06
C LEU A 682 3.33 -32.18 -13.31
N GLU A 683 3.10 -32.33 -12.01
CA GLU A 683 3.68 -33.43 -11.23
C GLU A 683 3.28 -34.80 -11.84
N GLU A 684 4.15 -35.80 -11.67
CA GLU A 684 3.87 -37.17 -12.11
C GLU A 684 2.63 -37.71 -11.38
N ASP A 685 1.74 -38.37 -12.14
CA ASP A 685 0.41 -38.83 -11.71
C ASP A 685 -0.56 -37.76 -11.14
N SER A 686 -0.23 -36.47 -11.21
CA SER A 686 -1.16 -35.36 -10.93
C SER A 686 -2.05 -35.00 -12.13
N GLU A 687 -3.18 -34.37 -11.83
CA GLU A 687 -4.08 -33.73 -12.79
C GLU A 687 -4.09 -32.20 -12.59
N PHE A 688 -4.98 -31.51 -13.31
CA PHE A 688 -5.38 -30.13 -13.04
C PHE A 688 -6.89 -30.05 -12.79
N HIS A 689 -7.29 -29.00 -12.08
CA HIS A 689 -8.66 -28.76 -11.66
C HIS A 689 -9.08 -27.34 -12.00
N SER A 690 -10.38 -27.09 -12.04
CA SER A 690 -10.93 -25.75 -12.30
C SER A 690 -10.74 -24.79 -11.12
N THR A 691 -10.38 -25.31 -9.94
CA THR A 691 -10.21 -24.54 -8.69
C THR A 691 -9.00 -25.01 -7.87
N LEU A 692 -8.40 -24.11 -7.10
CA LEU A 692 -7.33 -24.41 -6.14
C LEU A 692 -7.81 -25.34 -5.03
N TYR A 693 -9.03 -25.15 -4.51
CA TYR A 693 -9.58 -26.03 -3.48
C TYR A 693 -9.61 -27.51 -3.93
N HIS A 694 -10.10 -27.79 -5.14
CA HIS A 694 -10.12 -29.17 -5.66
C HIS A 694 -8.72 -29.72 -5.94
N MET A 695 -7.82 -28.88 -6.47
CA MET A 695 -6.41 -29.25 -6.65
C MET A 695 -5.68 -29.62 -5.34
N LEU A 696 -6.04 -28.98 -4.22
CA LEU A 696 -5.52 -29.34 -2.90
C LEU A 696 -6.23 -30.57 -2.32
N LYS A 697 -7.54 -30.69 -2.54
CA LYS A 697 -8.40 -31.78 -2.05
C LYS A 697 -7.98 -33.17 -2.53
N ASP A 698 -7.43 -33.29 -3.73
CA ASP A 698 -6.90 -34.55 -4.27
C ASP A 698 -5.72 -35.13 -3.44
N PHE A 699 -4.95 -34.27 -2.77
CA PHE A 699 -3.84 -34.67 -1.90
C PHE A 699 -4.13 -34.54 -0.39
N ALA A 700 -5.27 -33.95 -0.03
CA ALA A 700 -5.62 -33.59 1.34
C ALA A 700 -5.98 -34.81 2.21
N SER A 701 -5.58 -34.77 3.48
CA SER A 701 -6.16 -35.63 4.50
C SER A 701 -7.62 -35.27 4.78
N LYS A 702 -8.37 -36.25 5.30
CA LYS A 702 -9.77 -36.01 5.73
C LYS A 702 -9.86 -34.95 6.82
N GLU A 703 -8.88 -34.93 7.73
CA GLU A 703 -8.82 -33.93 8.80
C GLU A 703 -8.62 -32.50 8.25
N ALA A 704 -7.82 -32.35 7.19
CA ALA A 704 -7.69 -31.07 6.50
C ALA A 704 -9.00 -30.60 5.88
N ILE A 705 -9.71 -31.49 5.16
CA ILE A 705 -11.02 -31.15 4.56
C ILE A 705 -12.08 -30.86 5.63
N ASP A 706 -12.11 -31.61 6.73
CA ASP A 706 -13.01 -31.34 7.85
C ASP A 706 -12.72 -29.97 8.49
N LYS A 707 -11.45 -29.57 8.64
CA LYS A 707 -11.07 -28.21 9.09
C LYS A 707 -11.46 -27.12 8.08
N VAL A 708 -11.29 -27.33 6.77
CA VAL A 708 -11.72 -26.36 5.74
C VAL A 708 -13.23 -26.14 5.80
N ASN A 709 -14.00 -27.22 5.90
CA ASN A 709 -15.46 -27.14 6.00
C ASN A 709 -15.90 -26.44 7.29
N THR A 710 -15.32 -26.80 8.44
CA THR A 710 -15.72 -26.27 9.75
C THR A 710 -15.18 -24.88 10.10
N ALA A 711 -14.17 -24.37 9.37
CA ALA A 711 -13.58 -23.06 9.63
C ALA A 711 -14.60 -21.91 9.59
N ASN A 712 -14.51 -21.03 10.59
CA ASN A 712 -15.40 -19.90 10.79
C ASN A 712 -15.26 -18.90 9.64
N PHE A 713 -16.41 -18.44 9.12
CA PHE A 713 -16.46 -17.48 8.02
C PHE A 713 -15.78 -16.14 8.35
N LEU A 714 -15.72 -15.76 9.63
CA LEU A 714 -15.03 -14.54 10.08
C LEU A 714 -13.50 -14.67 10.00
N PHE A 715 -12.95 -15.86 10.28
CA PHE A 715 -11.52 -16.14 10.14
C PHE A 715 -11.11 -16.10 8.67
N VAL A 716 -11.88 -16.77 7.81
CA VAL A 716 -11.70 -16.74 6.35
C VAL A 716 -11.71 -15.30 5.83
N ASP A 717 -12.67 -14.47 6.25
CA ASP A 717 -12.76 -13.07 5.84
C ASP A 717 -11.57 -12.21 6.31
N VAL A 718 -11.05 -12.42 7.53
CA VAL A 718 -9.84 -11.71 8.00
C VAL A 718 -8.60 -12.09 7.19
N VAL A 719 -8.39 -13.38 6.94
CA VAL A 719 -7.29 -13.86 6.09
C VAL A 719 -7.38 -13.23 4.70
N TYR A 720 -8.58 -13.26 4.11
CA TYR A 720 -8.86 -12.68 2.79
C TYR A 720 -8.60 -11.16 2.74
N GLN A 721 -9.06 -10.41 3.74
CA GLN A 721 -8.81 -8.96 3.83
C GLN A 721 -7.32 -8.64 3.91
N LEU A 722 -6.54 -9.39 4.70
CA LEU A 722 -5.10 -9.17 4.85
C LEU A 722 -4.34 -9.51 3.56
N LEU A 723 -4.71 -10.62 2.88
CA LEU A 723 -4.14 -10.99 1.59
C LEU A 723 -4.43 -9.92 0.50
N LEU A 724 -5.68 -9.46 0.39
CA LEU A 724 -6.06 -8.36 -0.52
C LEU A 724 -5.34 -7.04 -0.20
N ALA A 725 -5.21 -6.67 1.07
CA ALA A 725 -4.59 -5.41 1.47
C ALA A 725 -3.08 -5.38 1.23
N THR A 726 -2.41 -6.53 1.31
CA THR A 726 -0.95 -6.65 1.14
C THR A 726 -0.55 -7.01 -0.29
N ARG A 727 -1.41 -7.66 -1.09
CA ARG A 727 -1.13 -8.05 -2.49
C ARG A 727 0.21 -8.79 -2.67
N VAL A 728 0.53 -9.67 -1.71
CA VAL A 728 1.71 -10.56 -1.69
C VAL A 728 1.93 -11.47 -2.91
N LEU A 729 1.04 -11.49 -3.93
CA LEU A 729 1.24 -12.25 -5.17
C LEU A 729 1.72 -11.37 -6.33
N THR A 730 1.51 -10.04 -6.25
CA THR A 730 2.05 -9.07 -7.19
C THR A 730 3.28 -8.36 -6.65
N TYR A 731 3.38 -8.16 -5.33
CA TYR A 731 4.41 -7.34 -4.68
C TYR A 731 5.58 -8.14 -4.06
N SER A 732 5.84 -9.38 -4.51
CA SER A 732 6.90 -10.28 -4.03
C SER A 732 7.56 -11.12 -5.13
#